data_AF-V4KRU6-F1
#
_entry.id   AF-V4KRU6-F1
#
_cell.length_a   1.000
_cell.length_b   1.000
_cell.length_c   1.000
_cell.angle_alpha   90.00
_cell.angle_beta   90.00
_cell.angle_gamma   90.00
#
_symmetry.space_group_name_H-M   'P 1'
#
loop_
_entity.id
_entity.type
_entity.pdbx_description
1 polymer ?
#
loop_
_entity_poly.entity_id
_entity_poly.type
_entity_poly.pdbx_seq_one_letter_code
_entity_poly.pdbx_strand_id
1 'polypeptide(L)'
;MNGVKTRDRSSTWKNTVGPISLPRSRFFSSSLFFLLKSPPSSSSSVNSPSNDCLCFSIHLLSDMGSCWSDGSYGGGGMVGVGGTSSSAAAGFASPNDAVDYYLKSRGYNGLFSQIELSFSASNLRDRDVISKSDAMVVVYIKGRDGTLAELFRTEVVLNSLNPKWIKKLTIGYQFEIVQTLLFRLYDIDTQFQNSREELLKLDEQQFLGEATCTLSEIITKSNRTIALELMHKEGVTAQTQTQNHGKLIVHAEESLASKTMTEIVFRCLNLESMDHFTKSDPFLVISKIVEHGAPIPVSKTEVLRNDANPLWKPVCLSVQQVGSKESPLVIECLDFNGNGNHSLIGKIQKSLSDLEKLHLSGQGINLFLPTGVGHKHEDRALKSQLFVDKFTETVQHTFLEYLASGFELNFMVAIDFTASNGNPRLPDSLHYIDPTGRLNAYQRAIVEVGEVLQFYDSDKRFPAWGFGARPIDIPVSHCFNLNGSSTYCEVDGIQGIMNAYNGALFNVSFAGPTLFGPVINAAATIASESLAQNARRYYVLLIITDGVITDLQETRDALVSASDLPLSILIVGVGGADYKEMEVLDGDKGERLESSSGRVASRDIVQFVALRDIQYGEVSVVEALLAELPSQFLTYMRNRNITPTSSS
;
A
#
# COMPACT_ATOMS: atom_id res chain seq x y z
N MET A 1 -51.03 69.31 -1.15
CA MET A 1 -50.95 70.36 -2.20
C MET A 1 -50.22 69.79 -3.40
N ASN A 2 -50.70 70.06 -4.62
CA ASN A 2 -50.08 70.02 -5.95
C ASN A 2 -48.94 69.00 -6.24
N GLY A 3 -48.97 68.21 -7.32
CA GLY A 3 -49.92 68.19 -8.43
C GLY A 3 -49.63 67.10 -9.48
N VAL A 4 -50.57 66.93 -10.42
CA VAL A 4 -50.67 65.84 -11.40
C VAL A 4 -49.98 66.19 -12.73
N LYS A 5 -49.37 65.21 -13.44
CA LYS A 5 -49.66 64.97 -14.89
C LYS A 5 -49.06 63.71 -15.52
N THR A 6 -49.95 62.99 -16.21
CA THR A 6 -49.74 61.93 -17.20
C THR A 6 -49.62 62.51 -18.62
N ARG A 7 -49.01 61.80 -19.59
CA ARG A 7 -49.70 61.26 -20.81
C ARG A 7 -48.83 60.68 -21.95
N ASP A 8 -49.24 59.48 -22.38
CA ASP A 8 -49.60 59.04 -23.75
C ASP A 8 -48.73 59.30 -25.03
N ARG A 9 -48.38 58.17 -25.67
CA ARG A 9 -48.70 57.75 -27.08
C ARG A 9 -47.83 58.09 -28.33
N SER A 10 -47.50 56.98 -29.02
CA SER A 10 -47.78 56.63 -30.43
C SER A 10 -46.87 57.03 -31.62
N SER A 11 -46.14 56.02 -32.13
CA SER A 11 -46.39 55.35 -33.44
C SER A 11 -45.59 55.67 -34.74
N THR A 12 -45.52 54.60 -35.58
CA THR A 12 -45.32 54.51 -37.06
C THR A 12 -43.93 54.52 -37.74
N TRP A 13 -43.40 53.30 -37.96
CA TRP A 13 -43.22 52.60 -39.27
C TRP A 13 -42.43 53.22 -40.46
N LYS A 14 -41.41 52.46 -40.94
CA LYS A 14 -41.14 52.04 -42.35
C LYS A 14 -39.89 51.13 -42.38
N ASN A 15 -39.94 49.82 -42.64
CA ASN A 15 -40.12 49.07 -43.90
C ASN A 15 -38.99 49.17 -44.96
N THR A 16 -38.21 48.09 -45.15
CA THR A 16 -37.96 47.43 -46.47
C THR A 16 -37.50 45.97 -46.25
N VAL A 17 -37.40 45.13 -47.32
CA VAL A 17 -37.64 43.67 -47.27
C VAL A 17 -36.59 42.81 -48.02
N GLY A 18 -36.07 41.76 -47.36
CA GLY A 18 -35.66 40.41 -47.84
C GLY A 18 -34.74 40.22 -49.10
N PRO A 19 -34.54 38.96 -49.59
CA PRO A 19 -34.67 37.66 -48.93
C PRO A 19 -33.60 36.54 -49.29
N ILE A 20 -33.41 35.59 -48.36
CA ILE A 20 -33.29 34.10 -48.51
C ILE A 20 -32.39 33.45 -49.62
N SER A 21 -31.44 32.58 -49.21
CA SER A 21 -31.30 31.18 -49.74
C SER A 21 -30.37 30.25 -48.92
N LEU A 22 -30.86 29.06 -48.57
CA LEU A 22 -30.13 27.85 -48.08
C LEU A 22 -29.66 26.99 -49.28
N PRO A 23 -28.65 26.05 -49.21
CA PRO A 23 -28.82 24.79 -48.45
C PRO A 23 -27.58 23.96 -47.97
N ARG A 24 -27.84 23.12 -46.95
CA ARG A 24 -27.38 21.72 -46.67
C ARG A 24 -25.93 21.22 -46.96
N SER A 25 -25.20 20.98 -45.85
CA SER A 25 -24.54 19.72 -45.42
C SER A 25 -23.55 18.92 -46.32
N ARG A 26 -22.37 18.59 -45.75
CA ARG A 26 -21.93 17.19 -45.51
C ARG A 26 -20.73 17.12 -44.53
N PHE A 27 -20.63 16.00 -43.82
CA PHE A 27 -19.52 15.63 -42.91
C PHE A 27 -18.22 15.33 -43.70
N PHE A 28 -17.05 15.47 -43.06
CA PHE A 28 -16.14 14.34 -42.83
C PHE A 28 -15.05 14.67 -41.77
N SER A 29 -14.56 13.62 -41.09
CA SER A 29 -13.46 13.65 -40.11
C SER A 29 -12.09 13.76 -40.78
N SER A 30 -11.09 14.29 -40.06
CA SER A 30 -9.68 14.26 -40.47
C SER A 30 -8.75 14.00 -39.28
N SER A 31 -8.37 12.74 -39.09
CA SER A 31 -7.21 12.35 -38.27
C SER A 31 -5.92 12.53 -39.07
N LEU A 32 -4.85 13.03 -38.43
CA LEU A 32 -3.58 13.32 -39.10
C LEU A 32 -2.56 12.20 -38.81
N PHE A 33 -2.12 11.49 -39.85
CA PHE A 33 -1.01 10.52 -39.79
C PHE A 33 0.30 11.19 -40.25
N PHE A 34 1.38 11.02 -39.49
CA PHE A 34 2.73 11.39 -39.94
C PHE A 34 3.43 10.20 -40.60
N LEU A 35 3.96 10.42 -41.81
CA LEU A 35 4.75 9.46 -42.57
C LEU A 35 6.21 9.96 -42.68
N LEU A 36 7.16 9.18 -42.16
CA LEU A 36 8.59 9.44 -42.31
C LEU A 36 9.09 8.98 -43.68
N LYS A 37 9.97 9.78 -44.30
CA LYS A 37 10.63 9.50 -45.58
C LYS A 37 12.15 9.33 -45.39
N SER A 38 12.71 8.28 -45.99
CA SER A 38 14.15 8.01 -46.04
C SER A 38 14.89 8.85 -47.09
N PRO A 39 16.19 9.13 -46.92
CA PRO A 39 17.08 9.65 -47.96
C PRO A 39 17.82 8.53 -48.75
N PRO A 40 18.45 8.83 -49.91
CA PRO A 40 18.88 7.82 -50.89
C PRO A 40 20.37 7.43 -50.81
N SER A 41 20.73 6.43 -51.62
CA SER A 41 22.05 5.79 -51.74
C SER A 41 22.93 6.33 -52.88
N SER A 42 24.24 6.08 -52.81
CA SER A 42 25.19 6.15 -53.93
C SER A 42 26.30 5.09 -53.76
N SER A 43 26.82 4.54 -54.86
CA SER A 43 27.50 3.23 -54.92
C SER A 43 28.88 3.23 -55.60
N SER A 44 29.77 2.32 -55.17
CA SER A 44 30.87 1.65 -55.94
C SER A 44 31.69 0.77 -54.96
N SER A 45 31.61 -0.56 -54.98
CA SER A 45 32.39 -1.53 -55.81
C SER A 45 33.89 -1.62 -55.42
N VAL A 46 34.54 -2.78 -55.23
CA VAL A 46 34.15 -4.19 -55.50
C VAL A 46 35.12 -5.20 -54.81
N ASN A 47 34.75 -6.50 -54.83
CA ASN A 47 35.52 -7.74 -54.54
C ASN A 47 35.46 -8.39 -53.13
N SER A 48 34.96 -9.64 -53.16
CA SER A 48 34.91 -10.70 -52.15
C SER A 48 35.95 -11.81 -52.50
N PRO A 49 36.07 -12.98 -51.81
CA PRO A 49 35.01 -14.03 -51.76
C PRO A 49 34.91 -14.89 -50.46
N SER A 50 33.78 -15.61 -50.29
CA SER A 50 33.56 -16.92 -49.59
C SER A 50 34.08 -17.14 -48.14
N ASN A 51 33.51 -17.94 -47.22
CA ASN A 51 32.28 -18.74 -47.00
C ASN A 51 32.27 -19.04 -45.45
N ASP A 52 31.30 -19.62 -44.73
CA ASP A 52 29.97 -20.21 -45.00
C ASP A 52 29.10 -20.10 -43.71
N CYS A 53 27.82 -20.49 -43.74
CA CYS A 53 26.96 -20.53 -42.54
C CYS A 53 27.04 -21.86 -41.77
N LEU A 54 27.04 -21.81 -40.43
CA LEU A 54 26.79 -22.97 -39.56
C LEU A 54 25.81 -22.61 -38.42
N CYS A 55 24.62 -23.21 -38.44
CA CYS A 55 23.78 -23.39 -37.26
C CYS A 55 24.21 -24.66 -36.54
N PHE A 56 24.26 -24.64 -35.21
CA PHE A 56 24.45 -25.85 -34.40
C PHE A 56 23.24 -26.10 -33.50
N SER A 57 22.62 -27.26 -33.69
CA SER A 57 21.65 -27.85 -32.76
C SER A 57 22.39 -28.54 -31.62
N ILE A 58 21.77 -28.59 -30.43
CA ILE A 58 22.17 -29.51 -29.36
C ILE A 58 21.07 -30.56 -29.19
N HIS A 59 21.41 -31.82 -29.46
CA HIS A 59 20.61 -32.98 -29.09
C HIS A 59 20.82 -33.32 -27.61
N LEU A 60 19.74 -33.72 -26.93
CA LEU A 60 19.84 -34.65 -25.81
C LEU A 60 19.23 -35.99 -26.27
N LEU A 61 19.99 -37.07 -26.04
CA LEU A 61 19.62 -38.43 -26.38
C LEU A 61 18.70 -39.02 -25.30
N SER A 62 17.71 -39.79 -25.73
CA SER A 62 16.93 -40.68 -24.86
C SER A 62 17.29 -42.12 -25.19
N ASP A 63 17.53 -42.93 -24.16
CA ASP A 63 17.80 -44.36 -24.33
C ASP A 63 16.51 -45.16 -24.59
N MET A 64 16.63 -46.24 -25.37
CA MET A 64 15.48 -46.98 -25.92
C MET A 64 14.99 -48.11 -25.01
N GLY A 65 13.67 -48.20 -24.82
CA GLY A 65 12.99 -49.37 -24.27
C GLY A 65 11.59 -49.51 -24.86
N SER A 66 11.40 -50.42 -25.83
CA SER A 66 10.12 -50.60 -26.53
C SER A 66 9.16 -51.54 -25.81
N CYS A 67 7.87 -51.20 -25.78
CA CYS A 67 6.75 -52.14 -25.90
C CYS A 67 5.44 -51.39 -26.24
N TRP A 68 4.60 -51.98 -27.10
CA TRP A 68 3.35 -51.37 -27.61
C TRP A 68 2.15 -51.57 -26.68
N SER A 69 1.18 -50.63 -26.70
CA SER A 69 -0.23 -50.88 -27.08
C SER A 69 -1.11 -49.61 -26.99
N ASP A 70 -2.25 -49.61 -27.71
CA ASP A 70 -3.17 -48.48 -27.96
C ASP A 70 -3.85 -47.85 -26.74
N GLY A 71 -4.28 -46.57 -26.88
CA GLY A 71 -5.20 -45.90 -25.94
C GLY A 71 -5.52 -44.43 -26.29
N SER A 72 -6.70 -44.18 -26.84
CA SER A 72 -7.19 -42.88 -27.37
C SER A 72 -7.42 -41.74 -26.33
N TYR A 73 -7.75 -40.54 -26.85
CA TYR A 73 -8.07 -39.24 -26.20
C TYR A 73 -6.88 -38.44 -25.64
N GLY A 74 -6.82 -37.12 -25.73
CA GLY A 74 -7.69 -36.14 -26.42
C GLY A 74 -7.21 -34.71 -26.11
N GLY A 75 -6.62 -34.01 -27.09
CA GLY A 75 -5.86 -32.78 -26.85
C GLY A 75 -6.70 -31.54 -26.53
N GLY A 76 -6.32 -30.80 -25.49
CA GLY A 76 -6.91 -29.51 -25.14
C GLY A 76 -6.41 -28.38 -26.03
N GLY A 77 -7.32 -27.52 -26.50
CA GLY A 77 -7.00 -26.31 -27.26
C GLY A 77 -6.91 -25.09 -26.36
N MET A 78 -5.80 -24.34 -26.47
CA MET A 78 -5.71 -22.99 -25.92
C MET A 78 -6.67 -22.05 -26.68
N VAL A 79 -7.45 -21.24 -25.95
CA VAL A 79 -8.24 -20.16 -26.53
C VAL A 79 -7.81 -18.85 -25.89
N GLY A 80 -7.25 -17.94 -26.69
CA GLY A 80 -6.89 -16.60 -26.25
C GLY A 80 -8.12 -15.72 -26.04
N VAL A 81 -8.14 -14.93 -24.97
CA VAL A 81 -9.25 -14.03 -24.65
C VAL A 81 -9.05 -12.69 -25.33
N GLY A 82 -9.79 -12.45 -26.40
CA GLY A 82 -10.05 -11.11 -26.91
C GLY A 82 -11.40 -10.62 -26.37
N GLY A 83 -11.40 -9.53 -25.59
CA GLY A 83 -12.60 -8.95 -24.98
C GLY A 83 -12.93 -7.56 -25.55
N THR A 84 -14.06 -7.43 -26.25
CA THR A 84 -14.60 -6.14 -26.69
C THR A 84 -15.37 -5.44 -25.58
N SER A 85 -15.25 -4.11 -25.52
CA SER A 85 -15.84 -3.24 -24.49
C SER A 85 -17.38 -3.17 -24.48
N SER A 86 -17.97 -3.24 -23.30
CA SER A 86 -19.27 -2.63 -22.99
C SER A 86 -19.31 -2.09 -21.56
N SER A 87 -20.11 -1.05 -21.34
CA SER A 87 -20.01 -0.14 -20.19
C SER A 87 -20.58 -0.69 -18.88
N ALA A 88 -19.70 -0.85 -17.88
CA ALA A 88 -20.01 -0.79 -16.45
C ALA A 88 -18.84 -0.08 -15.74
N ALA A 89 -19.05 0.41 -14.52
CA ALA A 89 -18.14 1.30 -13.78
C ALA A 89 -16.64 1.00 -13.99
N ALA A 90 -15.89 2.01 -14.43
CA ALA A 90 -14.44 1.93 -14.60
C ALA A 90 -13.78 1.84 -13.22
N GLY A 91 -13.64 0.62 -12.71
CA GLY A 91 -12.72 0.34 -11.62
C GLY A 91 -11.31 0.66 -12.09
N PHE A 92 -10.70 1.68 -11.51
CA PHE A 92 -9.24 1.70 -11.41
C PHE A 92 -8.83 0.38 -10.73
N ALA A 93 -7.90 -0.35 -11.32
CA ALA A 93 -7.19 -1.39 -10.59
C ALA A 93 -6.52 -0.68 -9.40
N SER A 94 -7.01 -0.91 -8.19
CA SER A 94 -6.55 -0.19 -7.02
C SER A 94 -5.15 -0.70 -6.67
N PRO A 95 -4.20 0.18 -6.24
CA PRO A 95 -2.86 -0.25 -5.78
C PRO A 95 -2.89 -1.37 -4.72
N ASN A 96 -4.01 -1.45 -4.00
CA ASN A 96 -4.38 -2.48 -3.02
C ASN A 96 -4.01 -3.91 -3.45
N ASP A 97 -4.36 -4.34 -4.66
CA ASP A 97 -4.28 -5.76 -5.02
C ASP A 97 -2.83 -6.26 -5.12
N ALA A 98 -1.91 -5.42 -5.61
CA ALA A 98 -0.50 -5.79 -5.74
C ALA A 98 0.29 -5.64 -4.42
N VAL A 99 -0.04 -4.67 -3.56
CA VAL A 99 0.55 -4.56 -2.21
C VAL A 99 0.03 -5.70 -1.30
N ASP A 100 -1.26 -6.01 -1.35
CA ASP A 100 -1.85 -7.15 -0.61
C ASP A 100 -1.31 -8.50 -1.13
N TYR A 101 -1.11 -8.65 -2.44
CA TYR A 101 -0.42 -9.82 -3.01
C TYR A 101 1.05 -9.92 -2.56
N TYR A 102 1.78 -8.80 -2.56
CA TYR A 102 3.16 -8.73 -2.08
C TYR A 102 3.28 -9.19 -0.62
N LEU A 103 2.48 -8.61 0.28
CA LEU A 103 2.44 -8.99 1.69
C LEU A 103 2.12 -10.48 1.85
N LYS A 104 1.09 -10.98 1.16
CA LYS A 104 0.71 -12.41 1.18
C LYS A 104 1.82 -13.33 0.70
N SER A 105 2.60 -12.91 -0.30
CA SER A 105 3.75 -13.69 -0.79
C SER A 105 4.86 -13.84 0.26
N ARG A 106 4.97 -12.88 1.19
CA ARG A 106 5.90 -12.85 2.33
C ARG A 106 5.31 -13.41 3.63
N GLY A 107 4.05 -13.85 3.60
CA GLY A 107 3.36 -14.39 4.78
C GLY A 107 2.71 -13.34 5.70
N TYR A 108 2.88 -12.06 5.38
CA TYR A 108 2.06 -11.00 5.97
C TYR A 108 0.66 -11.02 5.35
N ASN A 109 -0.35 -10.67 6.14
CA ASN A 109 -1.69 -10.48 5.62
C ASN A 109 -1.92 -8.97 5.53
N GLY A 110 -2.46 -8.47 4.40
CA GLY A 110 -2.72 -7.05 4.18
C GLY A 110 -3.63 -6.45 5.26
N LEU A 111 -3.03 -5.82 6.28
CA LEU A 111 -3.71 -5.20 7.41
C LEU A 111 -4.13 -3.76 7.07
N PHE A 112 -5.09 -3.59 6.16
CA PHE A 112 -5.70 -2.29 5.91
C PHE A 112 -6.85 -2.05 6.90
N SER A 113 -6.62 -1.15 7.85
CA SER A 113 -7.63 -0.78 8.86
C SER A 113 -8.76 0.02 8.21
N GLN A 114 -10.02 -0.32 8.47
CA GLN A 114 -11.14 0.48 8.00
C GLN A 114 -11.41 1.63 8.97
N ILE A 115 -11.43 2.85 8.43
CA ILE A 115 -11.68 4.09 9.17
C ILE A 115 -13.04 4.65 8.75
N GLU A 116 -13.85 4.98 9.75
CA GLU A 116 -15.07 5.75 9.59
C GLU A 116 -14.76 7.23 9.86
N LEU A 117 -14.93 8.07 8.84
CA LEU A 117 -14.86 9.52 8.95
C LEU A 117 -16.27 10.08 9.17
N SER A 118 -16.43 10.87 10.22
CA SER A 118 -17.65 11.60 10.56
C SER A 118 -17.40 13.11 10.51
N PHE A 119 -18.44 13.86 10.17
CA PHE A 119 -18.32 15.25 9.78
C PHE A 119 -19.25 16.15 10.60
N SER A 120 -18.75 17.33 10.97
CA SER A 120 -19.57 18.46 11.42
C SER A 120 -18.92 19.76 10.98
N ALA A 121 -19.66 20.86 10.92
CA ALA A 121 -19.08 22.16 10.65
C ALA A 121 -19.54 23.19 11.67
N SER A 122 -18.84 24.32 11.73
CA SER A 122 -19.19 25.44 12.60
C SER A 122 -18.96 26.78 11.93
N ASN A 123 -19.81 27.75 12.24
CA ASN A 123 -19.77 29.12 11.70
C ASN A 123 -19.71 29.15 10.16
N LEU A 124 -20.48 28.28 9.49
CA LEU A 124 -20.63 28.37 8.04
C LEU A 124 -21.20 29.74 7.66
N ARG A 125 -20.73 30.28 6.54
CA ARG A 125 -21.19 31.56 6.02
C ARG A 125 -22.63 31.44 5.52
N ASP A 126 -23.53 32.13 6.20
CA ASP A 126 -24.92 32.27 5.75
C ASP A 126 -24.94 32.97 4.38
N ARG A 127 -25.57 32.33 3.39
CA ARG A 127 -25.71 32.86 2.01
C ARG A 127 -27.15 33.10 1.62
N ASP A 128 -28.09 32.49 2.33
CA ASP A 128 -29.51 32.66 2.09
C ASP A 128 -30.02 34.03 2.53
N VAL A 129 -31.02 34.52 1.80
CA VAL A 129 -31.64 35.84 2.07
C VAL A 129 -32.81 35.72 3.07
N ILE A 130 -33.32 34.51 3.29
CA ILE A 130 -34.59 34.24 4.00
C ILE A 130 -34.47 33.04 4.97
N SER A 131 -33.68 32.04 4.63
CA SER A 131 -33.36 30.83 5.41
C SER A 131 -31.93 30.89 5.97
N LYS A 132 -31.47 29.79 6.59
CA LYS A 132 -30.04 29.50 6.78
C LYS A 132 -29.62 28.46 5.75
N SER A 133 -28.34 28.45 5.42
CA SER A 133 -27.74 27.44 4.53
C SER A 133 -28.13 25.98 4.81
N ASP A 134 -28.38 25.23 3.74
CA ASP A 134 -28.68 23.80 3.68
C ASP A 134 -27.40 23.03 3.28
N ALA A 135 -26.61 22.59 4.27
CA ALA A 135 -25.20 22.24 4.04
C ALA A 135 -24.96 20.76 3.67
N MET A 136 -24.06 20.53 2.70
CA MET A 136 -23.56 19.21 2.28
C MET A 136 -22.02 19.22 2.14
N VAL A 137 -21.35 18.13 2.53
CA VAL A 137 -19.93 17.88 2.26
C VAL A 137 -19.78 16.87 1.12
N VAL A 138 -18.90 17.19 0.16
CA VAL A 138 -18.38 16.25 -0.84
C VAL A 138 -16.90 15.99 -0.55
N VAL A 139 -16.52 14.71 -0.53
CA VAL A 139 -15.15 14.27 -0.25
C VAL A 139 -14.54 13.68 -1.52
N TYR A 140 -13.35 14.17 -1.86
CA TYR A 140 -12.53 13.68 -2.97
C TYR A 140 -11.21 13.13 -2.43
N ILE A 141 -10.67 12.12 -3.10
CA ILE A 141 -9.26 11.72 -2.96
C ILE A 141 -8.45 12.29 -4.12
N LYS A 142 -7.24 12.75 -3.83
CA LYS A 142 -6.30 13.29 -4.82
C LYS A 142 -5.30 12.21 -5.25
N GLY A 143 -5.27 11.90 -6.54
CA GLY A 143 -4.30 10.99 -7.15
C GLY A 143 -2.89 11.58 -7.24
N ARG A 144 -1.89 10.72 -7.52
CA ARG A 144 -0.47 11.12 -7.71
C ARG A 144 -0.28 12.12 -8.86
N ASP A 145 -1.09 12.01 -9.91
CA ASP A 145 -1.15 12.93 -11.05
C ASP A 145 -1.91 14.24 -10.75
N GLY A 146 -2.45 14.39 -9.54
CA GLY A 146 -3.25 15.52 -9.12
C GLY A 146 -4.72 15.46 -9.53
N THR A 147 -5.19 14.37 -10.16
CA THR A 147 -6.61 14.17 -10.44
C THR A 147 -7.42 14.04 -9.13
N LEU A 148 -8.70 14.37 -9.20
CA LEU A 148 -9.63 14.28 -8.08
C LEU A 148 -10.71 13.25 -8.40
N ALA A 149 -10.77 12.19 -7.61
CA ALA A 149 -11.85 11.21 -7.66
C ALA A 149 -12.83 11.46 -6.51
N GLU A 150 -14.12 11.57 -6.80
CA GLU A 150 -15.16 11.71 -5.78
C GLU A 150 -15.33 10.39 -5.03
N LEU A 151 -15.22 10.41 -3.70
CA LEU A 151 -15.40 9.23 -2.86
C LEU A 151 -16.78 9.17 -2.21
N PHE A 152 -17.32 10.33 -1.79
CA PHE A 152 -18.46 10.35 -0.88
C PHE A 152 -19.19 11.69 -0.85
N ARG A 153 -20.49 11.63 -0.54
CA ARG A 153 -21.35 12.77 -0.22
C ARG A 153 -22.08 12.50 1.09
N THR A 154 -22.12 13.50 1.97
CA THR A 154 -23.05 13.47 3.11
C THR A 154 -24.49 13.61 2.63
N GLU A 155 -25.46 13.34 3.50
CA GLU A 155 -26.79 13.89 3.32
C GLU A 155 -26.78 15.43 3.46
N VAL A 156 -27.88 16.08 3.10
CA VAL A 156 -28.07 17.53 3.24
C VAL A 156 -28.65 17.85 4.62
N VAL A 157 -27.98 18.73 5.38
CA VAL A 157 -28.48 19.18 6.69
C VAL A 157 -29.14 20.55 6.53
N LEU A 158 -30.46 20.57 6.62
CA LEU A 158 -31.26 21.75 6.37
C LEU A 158 -31.10 22.83 7.45
N ASN A 159 -31.02 24.08 7.03
CA ASN A 159 -31.14 25.30 7.83
C ASN A 159 -30.16 25.38 9.01
N SER A 160 -28.90 25.03 8.79
CA SER A 160 -27.88 24.99 9.84
C SER A 160 -26.52 25.54 9.42
N LEU A 161 -26.07 26.58 10.14
CA LEU A 161 -24.70 27.09 10.07
C LEU A 161 -23.70 26.28 10.92
N ASN A 162 -24.19 25.28 11.66
CA ASN A 162 -23.38 24.37 12.47
C ASN A 162 -23.88 22.91 12.26
N PRO A 163 -23.84 22.40 11.01
CA PRO A 163 -24.38 21.09 10.67
C PRO A 163 -23.58 19.97 11.34
N LYS A 164 -24.27 18.86 11.63
CA LYS A 164 -23.69 17.58 12.04
C LYS A 164 -24.27 16.53 11.12
N TRP A 165 -23.42 15.87 10.35
CA TRP A 165 -23.86 14.88 9.37
C TRP A 165 -23.89 13.48 10.00
N ILE A 166 -24.86 12.67 9.57
CA ILE A 166 -25.14 11.32 10.06
C ILE A 166 -24.44 10.29 9.19
N LYS A 167 -24.42 10.45 7.86
CA LYS A 167 -23.66 9.54 6.99
C LYS A 167 -22.17 9.70 7.26
N LYS A 168 -21.50 8.57 7.52
CA LYS A 168 -20.04 8.47 7.63
C LYS A 168 -19.43 7.97 6.31
N LEU A 169 -18.20 8.39 6.02
CA LEU A 169 -17.38 7.81 4.95
C LEU A 169 -16.53 6.67 5.54
N THR A 170 -16.71 5.44 5.06
CA THR A 170 -15.78 4.33 5.33
C THR A 170 -14.65 4.34 4.30
N ILE A 171 -13.40 4.45 4.74
CA ILE A 171 -12.20 4.44 3.90
C ILE A 171 -11.18 3.42 4.43
N GLY A 172 -10.52 2.69 3.54
CA GLY A 172 -9.40 1.83 3.91
C GLY A 172 -8.15 2.68 4.16
N TYR A 173 -7.53 2.53 5.32
CA TYR A 173 -6.26 3.16 5.65
C TYR A 173 -5.09 2.34 5.10
N GLN A 174 -4.19 3.04 4.42
CA GLN A 174 -2.97 2.51 3.81
C GLN A 174 -1.81 3.30 4.38
N PHE A 175 -1.00 2.66 5.22
CA PHE A 175 0.13 3.29 5.88
C PHE A 175 1.17 3.78 4.87
N GLU A 176 1.35 2.99 3.81
CA GLU A 176 2.33 3.11 2.75
C GLU A 176 2.00 4.18 1.68
N ILE A 177 0.84 4.84 1.77
CA ILE A 177 0.36 5.83 0.79
C ILE A 177 -0.06 7.14 1.50
N VAL A 178 0.38 8.29 0.96
CA VAL A 178 -0.11 9.62 1.41
C VAL A 178 -1.52 9.87 0.87
N GLN A 179 -2.53 9.32 1.56
CA GLN A 179 -3.95 9.45 1.21
C GLN A 179 -4.43 10.90 1.44
N THR A 180 -4.37 11.74 0.40
CA THR A 180 -4.75 13.16 0.46
C THR A 180 -6.24 13.33 0.17
N LEU A 181 -6.98 13.91 1.12
CA LEU A 181 -8.42 14.15 1.06
C LEU A 181 -8.72 15.64 0.84
N LEU A 182 -9.59 15.94 -0.12
CA LEU A 182 -10.13 17.27 -0.39
C LEU A 182 -11.62 17.29 -0.01
N PHE A 183 -11.99 18.19 0.87
CA PHE A 183 -13.37 18.41 1.31
C PHE A 183 -13.90 19.67 0.64
N ARG A 184 -15.08 19.59 0.03
CA ARG A 184 -15.80 20.74 -0.53
C ARG A 184 -17.17 20.84 0.11
N LEU A 185 -17.51 22.03 0.59
CA LEU A 185 -18.83 22.30 1.17
C LEU A 185 -19.67 23.08 0.18
N TYR A 186 -20.95 22.68 0.10
CA TYR A 186 -21.96 23.31 -0.71
C TYR A 186 -23.17 23.66 0.14
N ASP A 187 -23.78 24.79 -0.18
CA ASP A 187 -25.11 25.21 0.20
C ASP A 187 -26.04 24.74 -0.92
N ILE A 188 -26.97 23.85 -0.59
CA ILE A 188 -27.88 23.21 -1.54
C ILE A 188 -29.09 24.09 -1.73
N ASP A 189 -29.40 24.44 -2.98
CA ASP A 189 -30.55 25.31 -3.25
C ASP A 189 -31.83 24.66 -2.74
N THR A 190 -32.63 25.44 -2.00
CA THR A 190 -33.95 25.08 -1.46
C THR A 190 -34.86 24.34 -2.45
N GLN A 191 -34.74 24.58 -3.77
CA GLN A 191 -35.50 23.85 -4.79
C GLN A 191 -35.19 22.35 -4.86
N PHE A 192 -34.03 21.91 -4.35
CA PHE A 192 -33.56 20.54 -4.36
C PHE A 192 -33.70 19.79 -3.03
N GLN A 193 -34.30 20.37 -1.98
CA GLN A 193 -34.41 19.77 -0.63
C GLN A 193 -35.02 18.35 -0.58
N ASN A 194 -35.85 17.98 -1.56
CA ASN A 194 -36.46 16.64 -1.67
C ASN A 194 -35.74 15.72 -2.68
N SER A 195 -34.63 16.17 -3.27
CA SER A 195 -33.82 15.40 -4.20
C SER A 195 -32.82 14.53 -3.44
N ARG A 196 -32.46 13.38 -4.01
CA ARG A 196 -31.35 12.59 -3.48
C ARG A 196 -30.01 13.26 -3.78
N GLU A 197 -29.12 13.23 -2.81
CA GLU A 197 -27.75 13.76 -2.84
C GLU A 197 -26.89 13.20 -3.99
N GLU A 198 -27.16 11.96 -4.42
CA GLU A 198 -26.48 11.36 -5.58
C GLU A 198 -26.90 11.97 -6.92
N LEU A 199 -28.05 12.67 -6.98
CA LEU A 199 -28.58 13.32 -8.18
C LEU A 199 -28.29 14.82 -8.23
N LEU A 200 -27.76 15.40 -7.15
CA LEU A 200 -27.40 16.83 -7.08
C LEU A 200 -26.20 17.11 -7.99
N LYS A 201 -26.37 18.05 -8.93
CA LYS A 201 -25.26 18.58 -9.71
C LYS A 201 -24.60 19.72 -8.94
N LEU A 202 -23.32 19.59 -8.65
CA LEU A 202 -22.57 20.53 -7.81
C LEU A 202 -22.43 21.91 -8.47
N ASP A 203 -22.43 21.98 -9.80
CA ASP A 203 -22.40 23.23 -10.58
C ASP A 203 -23.70 24.04 -10.45
N GLU A 204 -24.79 23.41 -10.02
CA GLU A 204 -26.10 24.03 -9.76
C GLU A 204 -26.27 24.41 -8.26
N GLN A 205 -25.26 24.16 -7.41
CA GLN A 205 -25.28 24.47 -5.96
C GLN A 205 -24.29 25.59 -5.62
N GLN A 206 -24.48 26.25 -4.47
CA GLN A 206 -23.60 27.34 -4.06
C GLN A 206 -22.40 26.82 -3.27
N PHE A 207 -21.20 26.96 -3.83
CA PHE A 207 -19.95 26.59 -3.15
C PHE A 207 -19.67 27.49 -1.93
N LEU A 208 -19.43 26.87 -0.77
CA LEU A 208 -19.12 27.55 0.49
C LEU A 208 -17.61 27.67 0.73
N GLY A 209 -16.84 26.63 0.42
CA GLY A 209 -15.39 26.61 0.57
C GLY A 209 -14.80 25.20 0.48
N GLU A 210 -13.47 25.12 0.34
CA GLU A 210 -12.70 23.88 0.33
C GLU A 210 -11.65 23.82 1.45
N ALA A 211 -11.31 22.60 1.87
CA ALA A 211 -10.22 22.30 2.78
C ALA A 211 -9.52 21.00 2.36
N THR A 212 -8.24 20.83 2.72
CA THR A 212 -7.45 19.64 2.37
C THR A 212 -6.62 19.21 3.57
N CYS A 213 -6.53 17.89 3.79
CA CYS A 213 -5.57 17.27 4.69
C CYS A 213 -5.26 15.85 4.22
N THR A 214 -4.24 15.21 4.78
CA THR A 214 -4.04 13.76 4.63
C THR A 214 -4.89 12.99 5.63
N LEU A 215 -5.14 11.70 5.37
CA LEU A 215 -5.77 10.83 6.36
C LEU A 215 -4.88 10.63 7.60
N SER A 216 -3.55 10.57 7.40
CA SER A 216 -2.54 10.47 8.47
C SER A 216 -2.64 11.63 9.48
N GLU A 217 -2.83 12.88 9.03
CA GLU A 217 -3.02 14.06 9.90
C GLU A 217 -4.26 14.01 10.81
N ILE A 218 -5.23 13.13 10.51
CA ILE A 218 -6.43 12.93 11.35
C ILE A 218 -6.15 11.84 12.38
N ILE A 219 -5.58 10.70 11.96
CA ILE A 219 -5.45 9.50 12.79
C ILE A 219 -4.33 9.58 13.84
N THR A 220 -3.28 10.37 13.61
CA THR A 220 -2.17 10.56 14.56
C THR A 220 -2.51 11.55 15.69
N LYS A 221 -3.65 12.23 15.61
CA LYS A 221 -4.12 13.09 16.70
C LYS A 221 -4.68 12.25 17.84
N SER A 222 -4.34 12.61 19.07
CA SER A 222 -4.80 11.92 20.29
C SER A 222 -6.31 11.82 20.43
N ASN A 223 -7.06 12.84 19.97
CA ASN A 223 -8.52 12.83 19.92
C ASN A 223 -9.09 12.41 18.54
N ARG A 224 -8.24 11.97 17.61
CA ARG A 224 -8.54 11.64 16.19
C ARG A 224 -9.44 12.67 15.48
N THR A 225 -9.29 13.94 15.82
CA THR A 225 -10.17 15.02 15.33
C THR A 225 -9.35 16.18 14.78
N ILE A 226 -9.65 16.59 13.55
CA ILE A 226 -9.08 17.79 12.93
C ILE A 226 -10.17 18.85 12.68
N ALA A 227 -9.84 20.11 12.98
CA ALA A 227 -10.64 21.26 12.58
C ALA A 227 -9.88 21.99 11.46
N LEU A 228 -10.46 21.99 10.27
CA LEU A 228 -9.93 22.59 9.05
C LEU A 228 -10.65 23.91 8.77
N GLU A 229 -9.92 24.96 8.42
CA GLU A 229 -10.52 26.23 8.00
C GLU A 229 -10.92 26.16 6.51
N LEU A 230 -12.12 26.66 6.20
CA LEU A 230 -12.65 26.64 4.85
C LEU A 230 -12.12 27.81 4.05
N MET A 231 -11.48 27.51 2.92
CA MET A 231 -10.85 28.48 2.04
C MET A 231 -11.66 28.65 0.75
N HIS A 232 -11.69 29.87 0.23
CA HIS A 232 -12.37 30.20 -1.04
C HIS A 232 -11.38 30.86 -2.00
N LYS A 233 -11.14 30.24 -3.16
CA LYS A 233 -10.25 30.77 -4.21
C LYS A 233 -11.06 31.59 -5.22
N GLU A 234 -11.40 32.83 -4.83
CA GLU A 234 -11.87 33.84 -5.79
C GLU A 234 -10.68 34.54 -6.49
N GLY A 235 -10.92 35.07 -7.69
CA GLY A 235 -9.87 35.36 -8.68
C GLY A 235 -8.85 36.46 -8.36
N VAL A 236 -7.77 36.46 -9.16
CA VAL A 236 -6.57 37.34 -9.33
C VAL A 236 -6.26 38.48 -8.33
N THR A 237 -7.22 39.16 -7.72
CA THR A 237 -6.99 40.18 -6.66
C THR A 237 -6.77 39.55 -5.28
N ALA A 238 -5.89 38.55 -5.20
CA ALA A 238 -5.51 37.86 -3.97
C ALA A 238 -4.41 38.61 -3.20
N GLN A 239 -4.75 39.75 -2.59
CA GLN A 239 -3.90 40.42 -1.59
C GLN A 239 -4.72 40.87 -0.37
N THR A 240 -4.23 40.45 0.81
CA THR A 240 -4.46 40.98 2.17
C THR A 240 -5.70 40.64 3.01
N GLN A 241 -6.65 39.78 2.61
CA GLN A 241 -7.65 39.25 3.57
C GLN A 241 -8.17 37.84 3.24
N THR A 242 -7.72 36.85 4.01
CA THR A 242 -8.39 35.54 4.12
C THR A 242 -9.72 35.71 4.86
N GLN A 243 -10.83 35.87 4.12
CA GLN A 243 -12.15 35.74 4.73
C GLN A 243 -12.30 34.30 5.23
N ASN A 244 -12.78 34.11 6.47
CA ASN A 244 -12.95 32.79 7.06
C ASN A 244 -14.36 32.30 6.73
N HIS A 245 -14.48 31.19 5.99
CA HIS A 245 -15.78 30.68 5.50
C HIS A 245 -16.44 29.67 6.46
N GLY A 246 -15.89 29.54 7.67
CA GLY A 246 -16.28 28.56 8.68
C GLY A 246 -15.23 27.47 8.83
N LYS A 247 -15.50 26.51 9.72
CA LYS A 247 -14.59 25.38 9.97
C LYS A 247 -15.30 24.05 9.76
N LEU A 248 -14.67 23.15 9.00
CA LEU A 248 -15.04 21.74 8.92
C LEU A 248 -14.30 20.97 10.03
N ILE A 249 -15.02 20.13 10.76
CA ILE A 249 -14.50 19.27 11.81
C ILE A 249 -14.68 17.83 11.34
N VAL A 250 -13.57 17.12 11.17
CA VAL A 250 -13.52 15.71 10.75
C VAL A 250 -13.03 14.87 11.92
N HIS A 251 -13.79 13.85 12.29
CA HIS A 251 -13.45 12.91 13.35
C HIS A 251 -13.33 11.49 12.78
N ALA A 252 -12.23 10.81 13.11
CA ALA A 252 -11.92 9.47 12.63
C ALA A 252 -12.06 8.41 13.73
N GLU A 253 -12.78 7.33 13.42
CA GLU A 253 -12.89 6.13 14.25
C GLU A 253 -12.41 4.91 13.46
N GLU A 254 -11.59 4.06 14.07
CA GLU A 254 -11.27 2.76 13.49
C GLU A 254 -12.43 1.78 13.78
N SER A 255 -12.92 1.13 12.72
CA SER A 255 -14.03 0.17 12.83
C SER A 255 -13.68 -0.99 13.76
N LEU A 256 -14.58 -1.36 14.67
CA LEU A 256 -14.37 -2.44 15.64
C LEU A 256 -14.03 -3.77 14.95
N ALA A 257 -14.58 -4.02 13.76
CA ALA A 257 -14.25 -5.21 12.96
C ALA A 257 -12.75 -5.30 12.61
N SER A 258 -12.05 -4.16 12.45
CA SER A 258 -10.61 -4.13 12.19
C SER A 258 -9.75 -4.59 13.39
N LYS A 259 -10.34 -4.67 14.59
CA LYS A 259 -9.64 -4.97 15.85
C LYS A 259 -9.79 -6.42 16.30
N THR A 260 -10.77 -7.14 15.74
CA THR A 260 -11.11 -8.50 16.18
C THR A 260 -10.24 -9.53 15.49
N MET A 261 -9.50 -10.29 16.29
CA MET A 261 -8.75 -11.48 15.88
C MET A 261 -9.38 -12.72 16.50
N THR A 262 -9.70 -13.70 15.67
CA THR A 262 -10.25 -15.00 16.07
C THR A 262 -9.13 -16.04 16.08
N GLU A 263 -8.82 -16.58 17.27
CA GLU A 263 -7.96 -17.75 17.43
C GLU A 263 -8.82 -19.02 17.32
N ILE A 264 -8.41 -19.96 16.46
CA ILE A 264 -9.13 -21.21 16.19
C ILE A 264 -8.19 -22.41 16.28
N VAL A 265 -8.57 -23.43 17.04
CA VAL A 265 -7.91 -24.75 17.03
C VAL A 265 -8.80 -25.73 16.30
N PHE A 266 -8.30 -26.24 15.17
CA PHE A 266 -8.97 -27.26 14.38
C PHE A 266 -8.51 -28.66 14.79
N ARG A 267 -9.44 -29.62 14.75
CA ARG A 267 -9.15 -31.04 14.86
C ARG A 267 -9.92 -31.81 13.79
N CYS A 268 -9.28 -32.75 13.11
CA CYS A 268 -10.01 -33.71 12.28
C CYS A 268 -10.15 -35.08 12.98
N LEU A 269 -11.14 -35.86 12.57
CA LEU A 269 -11.28 -37.28 12.91
C LEU A 269 -11.48 -38.11 11.64
N ASN A 270 -10.92 -39.33 11.64
CA ASN A 270 -11.09 -40.33 10.58
C ASN A 270 -10.80 -39.79 9.16
N LEU A 271 -9.68 -39.09 8.97
CA LEU A 271 -9.22 -38.73 7.62
C LEU A 271 -9.02 -39.99 6.78
N GLU A 272 -9.54 -40.00 5.55
CA GLU A 272 -9.27 -41.06 4.57
C GLU A 272 -7.82 -40.93 4.10
N SER A 273 -7.05 -42.03 4.06
CA SER A 273 -5.67 -41.99 3.57
C SER A 273 -5.66 -41.88 2.06
N MET A 274 -4.93 -40.90 1.53
CA MET A 274 -4.74 -40.72 0.08
C MET A 274 -3.55 -41.53 -0.45
N ASP A 275 -2.66 -41.97 0.44
CA ASP A 275 -1.48 -42.75 0.10
C ASP A 275 -1.72 -44.25 0.06
N HIS A 276 -0.99 -44.93 -0.84
CA HIS A 276 -0.89 -46.38 -0.84
C HIS A 276 0.02 -46.85 0.32
N PHE A 277 -0.60 -47.40 1.36
CA PHE A 277 0.00 -48.10 2.53
C PHE A 277 0.60 -47.22 3.65
N THR A 278 0.70 -45.90 3.49
CA THR A 278 0.97 -44.95 4.59
C THR A 278 -0.33 -44.31 5.09
N LYS A 279 -0.23 -43.57 6.21
CA LYS A 279 -1.27 -42.60 6.60
C LYS A 279 -0.91 -41.24 6.03
N SER A 280 -1.91 -40.47 5.66
CA SER A 280 -1.75 -39.06 5.24
C SER A 280 -0.92 -38.23 6.23
N ASP A 281 -0.24 -37.23 5.67
CA ASP A 281 0.47 -36.15 6.35
C ASP A 281 -0.37 -34.85 6.24
N PRO A 282 -1.49 -34.70 6.97
CA PRO A 282 -2.47 -33.66 6.68
C PRO A 282 -2.10 -32.25 7.16
N PHE A 283 -2.57 -31.27 6.39
CA PHE A 283 -2.62 -29.85 6.76
C PHE A 283 -3.93 -29.21 6.27
N LEU A 284 -4.27 -28.04 6.80
CA LEU A 284 -5.39 -27.22 6.34
C LEU A 284 -4.90 -25.99 5.58
N VAL A 285 -5.62 -25.63 4.52
CA VAL A 285 -5.57 -24.31 3.88
C VAL A 285 -6.92 -23.65 4.04
N ILE A 286 -6.92 -22.41 4.51
CA ILE A 286 -8.11 -21.59 4.74
C ILE A 286 -8.08 -20.47 3.72
N SER A 287 -9.12 -20.37 2.90
CA SER A 287 -9.20 -19.46 1.75
C SER A 287 -10.47 -18.60 1.79
N LYS A 288 -10.30 -17.30 1.53
CA LYS A 288 -11.39 -16.36 1.32
C LYS A 288 -12.02 -16.56 -0.06
N ILE A 289 -13.34 -16.58 -0.12
CA ILE A 289 -14.08 -16.56 -1.39
C ILE A 289 -14.13 -15.12 -1.90
N VAL A 290 -13.90 -14.95 -3.21
CA VAL A 290 -14.05 -13.68 -3.93
C VAL A 290 -15.19 -13.81 -4.95
N GLU A 291 -15.87 -12.71 -5.25
CA GLU A 291 -17.02 -12.72 -6.19
C GLU A 291 -16.61 -13.14 -7.60
N HIS A 292 -15.39 -12.77 -8.02
CA HIS A 292 -14.82 -13.06 -9.33
C HIS A 292 -13.38 -13.55 -9.19
N GLY A 293 -13.14 -14.85 -9.31
CA GLY A 293 -11.81 -15.44 -9.26
C GLY A 293 -11.73 -16.78 -8.54
N ALA A 294 -10.52 -17.29 -8.38
CA ALA A 294 -10.24 -18.43 -7.49
C ALA A 294 -10.23 -17.98 -6.02
N PRO A 295 -10.57 -18.84 -5.04
CA PRO A 295 -10.40 -18.53 -3.62
C PRO A 295 -8.96 -18.14 -3.29
N ILE A 296 -8.79 -17.12 -2.44
CA ILE A 296 -7.47 -16.60 -2.06
C ILE A 296 -7.08 -17.21 -0.71
N PRO A 297 -5.96 -17.95 -0.60
CA PRO A 297 -5.46 -18.44 0.69
C PRO A 297 -5.18 -17.29 1.67
N VAL A 298 -5.63 -17.43 2.91
CA VAL A 298 -5.44 -16.44 4.00
C VAL A 298 -4.78 -17.03 5.25
N SER A 299 -4.76 -18.36 5.40
CA SER A 299 -4.03 -19.05 6.47
C SER A 299 -3.78 -20.52 6.14
N LYS A 300 -2.78 -21.11 6.79
CA LYS A 300 -2.43 -22.54 6.69
C LYS A 300 -1.98 -23.07 8.05
N THR A 301 -2.24 -24.35 8.34
CA THR A 301 -1.67 -25.02 9.50
C THR A 301 -0.29 -25.60 9.20
N GLU A 302 0.39 -26.11 10.20
CA GLU A 302 1.51 -27.03 10.01
C GLU A 302 1.06 -28.36 9.38
N VAL A 303 2.03 -29.07 8.78
CA VAL A 303 1.88 -30.46 8.32
C VAL A 303 2.15 -31.39 9.51
N LEU A 304 1.18 -32.25 9.83
CA LEU A 304 1.34 -33.30 10.84
C LEU A 304 1.57 -34.63 10.14
N ARG A 305 2.60 -35.40 10.54
CA ARG A 305 2.98 -36.62 9.82
C ARG A 305 2.21 -37.85 10.29
N ASN A 306 1.66 -38.61 9.34
CA ASN A 306 1.02 -39.91 9.50
C ASN A 306 -0.11 -39.90 10.56
N ASP A 307 -0.91 -38.84 10.55
CA ASP A 307 -2.00 -38.62 11.51
C ASP A 307 -3.38 -38.60 10.82
N ALA A 308 -4.25 -39.53 11.22
CA ALA A 308 -5.62 -39.62 10.72
C ALA A 308 -6.63 -38.85 11.60
N ASN A 309 -6.20 -38.30 12.74
CA ASN A 309 -7.01 -37.54 13.68
C ASN A 309 -6.26 -36.27 14.16
N PRO A 310 -5.72 -35.45 13.24
CA PRO A 310 -4.82 -34.35 13.57
C PRO A 310 -5.47 -33.30 14.47
N LEU A 311 -4.70 -32.81 15.43
CA LEU A 311 -4.99 -31.62 16.24
C LEU A 311 -3.87 -30.61 15.97
N TRP A 312 -4.15 -29.59 15.16
CA TRP A 312 -3.16 -28.57 14.78
C TRP A 312 -2.98 -27.50 15.85
N LYS A 313 -1.87 -26.76 15.78
CA LYS A 313 -1.69 -25.53 16.55
C LYS A 313 -2.78 -24.50 16.24
N PRO A 314 -3.01 -23.52 17.13
CA PRO A 314 -3.97 -22.47 16.87
C PRO A 314 -3.60 -21.65 15.64
N VAL A 315 -4.57 -21.43 14.75
CA VAL A 315 -4.48 -20.42 13.69
C VAL A 315 -5.22 -19.16 14.13
N CYS A 316 -4.71 -18.00 13.73
CA CYS A 316 -5.36 -16.71 13.99
C CYS A 316 -5.88 -16.12 12.67
N LEU A 317 -7.12 -15.63 12.67
CA LEU A 317 -7.76 -14.97 11.53
C LEU A 317 -8.36 -13.62 11.97
N SER A 318 -8.03 -12.55 11.26
CA SER A 318 -8.69 -11.24 11.44
C SER A 318 -9.97 -11.16 10.60
N VAL A 319 -10.91 -10.31 11.00
CA VAL A 319 -12.12 -10.06 10.20
C VAL A 319 -11.77 -9.48 8.82
N GLN A 320 -10.70 -8.68 8.71
CA GLN A 320 -10.19 -8.13 7.45
C GLN A 320 -9.79 -9.24 6.45
N GLN A 321 -9.02 -10.24 6.92
CA GLN A 321 -8.62 -11.39 6.09
C GLN A 321 -9.83 -12.17 5.55
N VAL A 322 -10.90 -12.30 6.32
CA VAL A 322 -12.09 -13.10 5.94
C VAL A 322 -13.19 -12.29 5.26
N GLY A 323 -13.14 -10.95 5.35
CA GLY A 323 -14.18 -10.02 4.90
C GLY A 323 -15.17 -9.63 6.00
N SER A 324 -15.92 -10.61 6.52
CA SER A 324 -16.82 -10.45 7.67
C SER A 324 -16.94 -11.77 8.45
N LYS A 325 -17.52 -11.75 9.66
CA LYS A 325 -17.72 -12.98 10.46
C LYS A 325 -18.70 -13.97 9.78
N GLU A 326 -19.61 -13.45 8.96
CA GLU A 326 -20.62 -14.18 8.17
C GLU A 326 -20.10 -14.61 6.78
N SER A 327 -18.97 -14.05 6.32
CA SER A 327 -18.43 -14.33 4.99
C SER A 327 -17.96 -15.79 4.90
N PRO A 328 -18.35 -16.53 3.85
CA PRO A 328 -18.00 -17.93 3.74
C PRO A 328 -16.52 -18.12 3.35
N LEU A 329 -15.82 -18.96 4.11
CA LEU A 329 -14.47 -19.42 3.82
C LEU A 329 -14.51 -20.84 3.26
N VAL A 330 -13.58 -21.17 2.38
CA VAL A 330 -13.27 -22.55 2.02
C VAL A 330 -12.16 -23.04 2.95
N ILE A 331 -12.36 -24.21 3.57
CA ILE A 331 -11.33 -24.87 4.37
C ILE A 331 -11.05 -26.22 3.70
N GLU A 332 -9.84 -26.37 3.19
CA GLU A 332 -9.40 -27.56 2.45
C GLU A 332 -8.40 -28.34 3.30
N CYS A 333 -8.68 -29.62 3.51
CA CYS A 333 -7.76 -30.57 4.13
C CYS A 333 -6.99 -31.29 3.03
N LEU A 334 -5.66 -31.11 3.05
CA LEU A 334 -4.73 -31.53 2.00
C LEU A 334 -3.71 -32.49 2.59
N ASP A 335 -3.29 -33.46 1.78
CA ASP A 335 -2.20 -34.39 2.08
C ASP A 335 -0.87 -33.83 1.56
N PHE A 336 0.15 -33.80 2.41
CA PHE A 336 1.46 -33.25 2.04
C PHE A 336 2.27 -34.21 1.16
N ASN A 337 2.73 -33.72 0.02
CA ASN A 337 3.53 -34.46 -0.94
C ASN A 337 4.85 -33.72 -1.18
N GLY A 338 5.98 -34.41 -1.06
CA GLY A 338 7.32 -33.81 -1.21
C GLY A 338 7.65 -33.29 -2.62
N ASN A 339 6.80 -33.55 -3.62
CA ASN A 339 6.89 -33.01 -4.97
C ASN A 339 6.12 -31.68 -5.16
N GLY A 340 5.46 -31.17 -4.12
CA GLY A 340 4.66 -29.93 -4.14
C GLY A 340 3.23 -30.06 -4.70
N ASN A 341 2.81 -31.24 -5.16
CA ASN A 341 1.47 -31.48 -5.68
C ASN A 341 0.59 -32.16 -4.62
N HIS A 342 -0.07 -31.37 -3.77
CA HIS A 342 -0.83 -31.84 -2.60
C HIS A 342 -2.18 -32.46 -2.97
N SER A 343 -2.52 -33.59 -2.37
CA SER A 343 -3.78 -34.32 -2.65
C SER A 343 -4.92 -33.79 -1.78
N LEU A 344 -6.08 -33.45 -2.37
CA LEU A 344 -7.26 -33.05 -1.60
C LEU A 344 -7.88 -34.26 -0.89
N ILE A 345 -7.85 -34.26 0.45
CA ILE A 345 -8.57 -35.23 1.30
C ILE A 345 -10.05 -34.86 1.35
N GLY A 346 -10.35 -33.57 1.53
CA GLY A 346 -11.73 -33.04 1.48
C GLY A 346 -11.80 -31.59 1.92
N LYS A 347 -12.92 -30.93 1.62
CA LYS A 347 -13.16 -29.51 1.92
C LYS A 347 -14.50 -29.26 2.60
N ILE A 348 -14.64 -28.09 3.23
CA ILE A 348 -15.92 -27.52 3.66
C ILE A 348 -16.02 -26.04 3.28
N GLN A 349 -17.23 -25.50 3.28
CA GLN A 349 -17.50 -24.07 3.16
C GLN A 349 -18.31 -23.57 4.38
N LYS A 350 -17.69 -22.72 5.20
CA LYS A 350 -18.26 -22.19 6.46
C LYS A 350 -17.74 -20.78 6.76
N SER A 351 -18.57 -19.96 7.40
CA SER A 351 -18.17 -18.65 7.93
C SER A 351 -17.60 -18.77 9.34
N LEU A 352 -16.92 -17.73 9.86
CA LEU A 352 -16.46 -17.72 11.25
C LEU A 352 -17.63 -17.88 12.23
N SER A 353 -18.77 -17.23 11.96
CA SER A 353 -20.03 -17.38 12.71
C SER A 353 -20.56 -18.82 12.70
N ASP A 354 -20.26 -19.63 11.68
CA ASP A 354 -20.63 -21.05 11.68
C ASP A 354 -19.62 -21.93 12.43
N LEU A 355 -18.32 -21.61 12.35
CA LEU A 355 -17.28 -22.29 13.13
C LEU A 355 -17.48 -22.08 14.64
N GLU A 356 -17.90 -20.88 15.05
CA GLU A 356 -18.30 -20.56 16.42
C GLU A 356 -19.46 -21.44 16.90
N LYS A 357 -20.49 -21.64 16.07
CA LYS A 357 -21.62 -22.54 16.39
C LYS A 357 -21.17 -24.00 16.51
N LEU A 358 -20.25 -24.46 15.66
CA LEU A 358 -19.67 -25.81 15.76
C LEU A 358 -18.89 -25.98 17.06
N HIS A 359 -18.09 -24.97 17.45
CA HIS A 359 -17.38 -24.95 18.74
C HIS A 359 -18.36 -25.03 19.93
N LEU A 360 -19.33 -24.10 19.98
CA LEU A 360 -20.30 -24.01 21.09
C LEU A 360 -21.21 -25.24 21.21
N SER A 361 -21.49 -25.93 20.11
CA SER A 361 -22.30 -27.17 20.11
C SER A 361 -21.48 -28.44 20.30
N GLY A 362 -20.14 -28.38 20.22
CA GLY A 362 -19.24 -29.53 20.23
C GLY A 362 -19.41 -30.47 19.03
N GLN A 363 -20.08 -30.02 17.95
CA GLN A 363 -20.40 -30.86 16.79
C GLN A 363 -19.29 -30.81 15.73
N GLY A 364 -18.99 -31.98 15.16
CA GLY A 364 -18.14 -32.09 13.98
C GLY A 364 -18.95 -31.95 12.70
N ILE A 365 -18.32 -31.45 11.64
CA ILE A 365 -18.88 -31.36 10.30
C ILE A 365 -18.13 -32.31 9.35
N ASN A 366 -18.87 -33.07 8.53
CA ASN A 366 -18.28 -33.95 7.54
C ASN A 366 -17.53 -33.12 6.47
N LEU A 367 -16.36 -33.60 6.04
CA LEU A 367 -15.67 -33.10 4.86
C LEU A 367 -16.37 -33.57 3.57
N PHE A 368 -16.16 -32.86 2.48
CA PHE A 368 -16.75 -33.15 1.17
C PHE A 368 -15.69 -33.22 0.06
N LEU A 369 -15.88 -34.11 -0.91
CA LEU A 369 -15.09 -34.15 -2.15
C LEU A 369 -15.94 -33.78 -3.37
N PRO A 370 -15.43 -32.95 -4.29
CA PRO A 370 -16.12 -32.61 -5.52
C PRO A 370 -16.14 -33.79 -6.50
N THR A 371 -17.32 -34.35 -6.74
CA THR A 371 -17.51 -35.50 -7.63
C THR A 371 -17.81 -35.06 -9.07
N GLY A 372 -16.77 -34.92 -9.89
CA GLY A 372 -16.86 -34.52 -11.29
C GLY A 372 -17.26 -35.65 -12.26
N VAL A 373 -18.47 -36.21 -12.14
CA VAL A 373 -19.00 -37.20 -13.12
C VAL A 373 -20.47 -36.92 -13.46
N GLY A 374 -20.70 -36.16 -14.54
CA GLY A 374 -22.03 -35.92 -15.13
C GLY A 374 -22.66 -34.57 -14.79
N HIS A 375 -23.86 -34.31 -15.35
CA HIS A 375 -24.56 -33.02 -15.29
C HIS A 375 -25.18 -32.65 -13.92
N LYS A 376 -24.62 -33.15 -12.82
CA LYS A 376 -25.00 -32.80 -11.45
C LYS A 376 -23.75 -32.67 -10.59
N HIS A 377 -23.40 -31.43 -10.24
CA HIS A 377 -22.45 -31.15 -9.17
C HIS A 377 -23.11 -31.42 -7.82
N GLU A 378 -23.04 -32.67 -7.35
CA GLU A 378 -23.32 -33.04 -5.96
C GLU A 378 -22.00 -33.48 -5.31
N ASP A 379 -21.59 -32.80 -4.24
CA ASP A 379 -20.37 -33.09 -3.50
C ASP A 379 -20.56 -34.33 -2.61
N ARG A 380 -19.62 -35.28 -2.65
CA ARG A 380 -19.68 -36.50 -1.84
C ARG A 380 -19.26 -36.21 -0.41
N ALA A 381 -20.19 -36.40 0.54
CA ALA A 381 -19.88 -36.37 1.97
C ALA A 381 -18.98 -37.56 2.37
N LEU A 382 -17.96 -37.27 3.17
CA LEU A 382 -17.01 -38.25 3.72
C LEU A 382 -17.37 -38.66 5.14
N LYS A 383 -16.71 -39.73 5.63
CA LYS A 383 -16.70 -40.08 7.07
C LYS A 383 -15.75 -39.19 7.88
N SER A 384 -14.80 -38.56 7.21
CA SER A 384 -13.85 -37.62 7.79
C SER A 384 -14.58 -36.38 8.30
N GLN A 385 -14.28 -35.94 9.51
CA GLN A 385 -14.97 -34.83 10.17
C GLN A 385 -14.00 -33.78 10.69
N LEU A 386 -14.33 -32.50 10.51
CA LEU A 386 -13.65 -31.36 11.12
C LEU A 386 -14.41 -30.91 12.38
N PHE A 387 -13.66 -30.59 13.43
CA PHE A 387 -14.11 -30.03 14.70
C PHE A 387 -13.38 -28.71 14.99
N VAL A 388 -14.00 -27.88 15.82
CA VAL A 388 -13.42 -26.63 16.34
C VAL A 388 -13.27 -26.78 17.85
N ASP A 389 -12.09 -27.18 18.31
CA ASP A 389 -11.82 -27.49 19.73
C ASP A 389 -11.64 -26.22 20.57
N LYS A 390 -11.17 -25.14 19.96
CA LYS A 390 -11.10 -23.79 20.55
C LYS A 390 -11.56 -22.78 19.52
N PHE A 391 -12.41 -21.85 19.94
CA PHE A 391 -12.72 -20.62 19.22
C PHE A 391 -12.63 -19.48 20.23
N THR A 392 -11.81 -18.46 19.99
CA THR A 392 -11.63 -17.34 20.92
C THR A 392 -11.46 -16.04 20.16
N GLU A 393 -12.44 -15.14 20.29
CA GLU A 393 -12.34 -13.79 19.75
C GLU A 393 -11.63 -12.89 20.76
N THR A 394 -10.62 -12.18 20.28
CA THR A 394 -9.85 -11.21 21.06
C THR A 394 -9.84 -9.88 20.33
N VAL A 395 -10.04 -8.78 21.06
CA VAL A 395 -9.75 -7.44 20.55
C VAL A 395 -8.25 -7.24 20.71
N GLN A 396 -7.53 -7.12 19.60
CA GLN A 396 -6.10 -6.80 19.60
C GLN A 396 -5.88 -5.32 19.43
N HIS A 397 -4.81 -4.82 20.05
CA HIS A 397 -4.35 -3.46 19.82
C HIS A 397 -3.81 -3.31 18.41
N THR A 398 -4.43 -2.40 17.65
CA THR A 398 -4.09 -2.10 16.26
C THR A 398 -3.00 -1.04 16.18
N PHE A 399 -2.35 -0.93 15.03
CA PHE A 399 -1.33 0.10 14.79
C PHE A 399 -1.89 1.52 15.03
N LEU A 400 -3.14 1.76 14.62
CA LEU A 400 -3.83 3.05 14.81
C LEU A 400 -4.08 3.39 16.28
N GLU A 401 -4.29 2.41 17.17
CA GLU A 401 -4.43 2.66 18.61
C GLU A 401 -3.14 3.14 19.26
N TYR A 402 -1.98 2.64 18.84
CA TYR A 402 -0.69 3.14 19.32
C TYR A 402 -0.44 4.56 18.82
N LEU A 403 -0.69 4.86 17.54
CA LEU A 403 -0.57 6.22 17.00
C LEU A 403 -1.47 7.21 17.77
N ALA A 404 -2.75 6.87 17.99
CA ALA A 404 -3.67 7.69 18.78
C ALA A 404 -3.26 7.80 20.27
N SER A 405 -2.47 6.86 20.78
CA SER A 405 -1.83 6.96 22.12
C SER A 405 -0.52 7.76 22.11
N GLY A 406 -0.20 8.45 21.02
CA GLY A 406 1.01 9.27 20.91
C GLY A 406 2.29 8.46 20.77
N PHE A 407 2.24 7.30 20.10
CA PHE A 407 3.45 6.68 19.55
C PHE A 407 3.82 7.33 18.21
N GLU A 408 5.11 7.55 18.00
CA GLU A 408 5.70 8.18 16.81
C GLU A 408 6.51 7.16 16.02
N LEU A 409 6.55 7.31 14.69
CA LEU A 409 7.55 6.67 13.84
C LEU A 409 8.59 7.71 13.41
N ASN A 410 9.77 7.68 14.02
CA ASN A 410 10.84 8.64 13.76
C ASN A 410 11.75 8.15 12.63
N PHE A 411 11.87 8.95 11.58
CA PHE A 411 12.61 8.59 10.38
C PHE A 411 14.10 8.90 10.53
N MET A 412 14.94 7.93 10.13
CA MET A 412 16.39 8.05 10.06
C MET A 412 16.87 7.68 8.66
N VAL A 413 17.97 8.27 8.19
CA VAL A 413 18.55 7.93 6.89
C VAL A 413 20.06 7.74 6.97
N ALA A 414 20.56 6.70 6.31
CA ALA A 414 21.98 6.42 6.10
C ALA A 414 22.23 6.27 4.59
N ILE A 415 23.13 7.10 4.07
CA ILE A 415 23.41 7.18 2.63
C ILE A 415 24.82 6.67 2.37
N ASP A 416 24.95 5.77 1.39
CA ASP A 416 26.25 5.33 0.88
C ASP A 416 26.96 6.47 0.15
N PHE A 417 28.24 6.69 0.44
CA PHE A 417 29.14 7.64 -0.24
C PHE A 417 30.45 6.92 -0.66
N THR A 418 30.39 5.62 -0.92
CA THR A 418 31.52 4.84 -1.43
C THR A 418 31.80 5.14 -2.90
N ALA A 419 33.05 4.88 -3.31
CA ALA A 419 33.58 5.24 -4.61
C ALA A 419 33.01 4.42 -5.79
N SER A 420 32.29 3.33 -5.53
CA SER A 420 31.54 2.56 -6.55
C SER A 420 30.51 3.45 -7.28
N ASN A 421 29.94 4.42 -6.58
CA ASN A 421 28.97 5.37 -7.13
C ASN A 421 29.53 6.35 -8.16
N GLY A 422 30.84 6.37 -8.40
CA GLY A 422 31.50 7.33 -9.28
C GLY A 422 31.57 8.75 -8.69
N ASN A 423 32.09 9.70 -9.46
CA ASN A 423 32.27 11.08 -9.01
C ASN A 423 30.97 11.89 -9.23
N PRO A 424 30.37 12.51 -8.19
CA PRO A 424 29.06 13.19 -8.29
C PRO A 424 29.03 14.39 -9.26
N ARG A 425 30.18 14.84 -9.77
CA ARG A 425 30.27 15.85 -10.83
C ARG A 425 30.09 15.29 -12.25
N LEU A 426 30.10 13.97 -12.42
CA LEU A 426 29.98 13.29 -13.72
C LEU A 426 28.55 12.76 -13.93
N PRO A 427 27.95 12.89 -15.13
CA PRO A 427 26.57 12.47 -15.40
C PRO A 427 26.28 10.96 -15.28
N ASP A 428 27.31 10.12 -15.22
CA ASP A 428 27.22 8.66 -15.04
C ASP A 428 27.24 8.23 -13.57
N SER A 429 27.49 9.14 -12.63
CA SER A 429 27.45 8.85 -11.20
C SER A 429 26.01 8.69 -10.68
N LEU A 430 25.81 7.73 -9.77
CA LEU A 430 24.53 7.53 -9.10
C LEU A 430 24.15 8.69 -8.15
N HIS A 431 25.14 9.50 -7.74
CA HIS A 431 24.95 10.76 -7.00
C HIS A 431 24.92 12.01 -7.89
N TYR A 432 24.89 11.88 -9.22
CA TYR A 432 24.83 13.05 -10.09
C TYR A 432 23.64 13.95 -9.73
N ILE A 433 23.89 15.25 -9.62
CA ILE A 433 22.87 16.27 -9.38
C ILE A 433 22.50 16.88 -10.72
N ASP A 434 21.37 16.45 -11.29
CA ASP A 434 20.91 16.89 -12.60
C ASP A 434 20.50 18.38 -12.56
N PRO A 435 21.14 19.26 -13.37
CA PRO A 435 20.80 20.68 -13.43
C PRO A 435 19.36 20.99 -13.87
N THR A 436 18.65 20.03 -14.46
CA THR A 436 17.22 20.15 -14.81
C THR A 436 16.28 19.99 -13.60
N GLY A 437 16.80 19.58 -12.43
CA GLY A 437 16.01 19.29 -11.23
C GLY A 437 15.47 17.87 -11.17
N ARG A 438 15.86 16.99 -12.10
CA ARG A 438 15.52 15.56 -12.05
C ARG A 438 16.24 14.89 -10.88
N LEU A 439 15.48 14.22 -10.01
CA LEU A 439 16.03 13.51 -8.87
C LEU A 439 16.80 12.25 -9.31
N ASN A 440 17.99 12.04 -8.73
CA ASN A 440 18.76 10.80 -8.88
C ASN A 440 18.18 9.64 -8.06
N ALA A 441 18.83 8.47 -8.07
CA ALA A 441 18.30 7.28 -7.39
C ALA A 441 18.19 7.44 -5.86
N TYR A 442 19.23 8.01 -5.23
CA TYR A 442 19.25 8.30 -3.80
C TYR A 442 18.17 9.33 -3.43
N GLN A 443 18.10 10.44 -4.17
CA GLN A 443 17.13 11.50 -3.94
C GLN A 443 15.68 11.01 -4.06
N ARG A 444 15.38 10.14 -5.04
CA ARG A 444 14.05 9.52 -5.16
C ARG A 444 13.71 8.65 -3.96
N ALA A 445 14.62 7.76 -3.53
CA ALA A 445 14.38 6.91 -2.36
C ALA A 445 14.16 7.72 -1.07
N ILE A 446 14.92 8.81 -0.86
CA ILE A 446 14.74 9.73 0.28
C ILE A 446 13.35 10.39 0.24
N VAL A 447 12.95 10.91 -0.93
CA VAL A 447 11.67 11.60 -1.09
C VAL A 447 10.50 10.62 -0.96
N GLU A 448 10.50 9.51 -1.69
CA GLU A 448 9.37 8.57 -1.73
C GLU A 448 9.12 7.91 -0.35
N VAL A 449 10.17 7.50 0.38
CA VAL A 449 10.05 6.94 1.74
C VAL A 449 9.72 8.04 2.76
N GLY A 450 10.46 9.16 2.68
CA GLY A 450 10.36 10.25 3.63
C GLY A 450 9.03 11.01 3.55
N GLU A 451 8.43 11.15 2.37
CA GLU A 451 7.13 11.81 2.19
C GLU A 451 6.00 11.09 2.91
N VAL A 452 6.08 9.77 3.08
CA VAL A 452 5.13 8.98 3.89
C VAL A 452 5.46 9.10 5.38
N LEU A 453 6.70 8.78 5.77
CA LEU A 453 7.09 8.66 7.18
C LEU A 453 7.01 9.99 7.95
N GLN A 454 7.22 11.13 7.30
CA GLN A 454 7.17 12.46 7.94
C GLN A 454 5.82 12.84 8.58
N PHE A 455 4.75 12.08 8.36
CA PHE A 455 3.43 12.33 8.96
C PHE A 455 3.23 11.59 10.30
N TYR A 456 4.16 10.71 10.66
CA TYR A 456 4.15 9.91 11.89
C TYR A 456 5.21 10.37 12.90
N ASP A 457 5.98 11.42 12.56
CA ASP A 457 6.90 12.13 13.42
C ASP A 457 6.35 13.55 13.68
N SER A 458 6.29 13.96 14.96
CA SER A 458 5.70 15.25 15.35
C SER A 458 6.69 16.43 15.30
N ASP A 459 7.99 16.17 15.49
CA ASP A 459 9.04 17.21 15.47
C ASP A 459 9.76 17.28 14.11
N LYS A 460 9.69 16.21 13.31
CA LYS A 460 10.29 16.07 11.98
C LYS A 460 11.81 16.28 11.98
N ARG A 461 12.48 15.95 13.10
CA ARG A 461 13.93 16.02 13.27
C ARG A 461 14.54 14.66 12.93
N PHE A 462 15.07 14.53 11.72
CA PHE A 462 15.50 13.24 11.20
C PHE A 462 17.02 13.07 11.30
N PRO A 463 17.55 12.07 12.04
CA PRO A 463 18.96 11.69 12.00
C PRO A 463 19.38 11.32 10.57
N ALA A 464 20.44 11.98 10.08
CA ALA A 464 20.89 11.86 8.70
C ALA A 464 22.40 11.63 8.61
N TRP A 465 22.79 10.42 8.18
CA TRP A 465 24.17 9.97 8.10
C TRP A 465 24.62 9.64 6.67
N GLY A 466 25.93 9.76 6.44
CA GLY A 466 26.63 9.15 5.32
C GLY A 466 27.61 8.09 5.81
N PHE A 467 27.98 7.14 4.95
CA PHE A 467 28.99 6.12 5.25
C PHE A 467 29.89 5.82 4.05
N GLY A 468 31.10 5.32 4.31
CA GLY A 468 32.04 4.92 3.25
C GLY A 468 32.79 6.07 2.59
N ALA A 469 32.87 7.25 3.22
CA ALA A 469 33.54 8.43 2.70
C ALA A 469 34.64 8.94 3.64
N ARG A 470 35.50 9.81 3.14
CA ARG A 470 36.51 10.54 3.89
C ARG A 470 36.12 12.02 4.02
N PRO A 471 35.66 12.48 5.19
CA PRO A 471 35.52 13.91 5.48
C PRO A 471 36.88 14.62 5.44
N ILE A 472 36.87 15.95 5.33
CA ILE A 472 38.08 16.78 5.28
C ILE A 472 38.95 16.50 6.53
N ASP A 473 40.23 16.21 6.31
CA ASP A 473 41.28 15.95 7.31
C ASP A 473 41.01 14.81 8.33
N ILE A 474 40.02 13.96 8.07
CA ILE A 474 39.63 12.81 8.91
C ILE A 474 39.89 11.51 8.11
N PRO A 475 40.14 10.35 8.75
CA PRO A 475 40.11 9.04 8.08
C PRO A 475 38.76 8.71 7.41
N VAL A 476 38.67 7.57 6.74
CA VAL A 476 37.37 7.09 6.23
C VAL A 476 36.41 6.88 7.40
N SER A 477 35.22 7.46 7.30
CA SER A 477 34.12 7.25 8.24
C SER A 477 33.03 6.40 7.60
N HIS A 478 32.56 5.43 8.38
CA HIS A 478 31.40 4.59 8.05
C HIS A 478 30.15 5.03 8.82
N CYS A 479 30.18 6.18 9.50
CA CYS A 479 29.02 6.88 10.02
C CYS A 479 29.40 8.34 10.32
N PHE A 480 29.03 9.28 9.44
CA PHE A 480 29.24 10.72 9.62
C PHE A 480 27.94 11.48 9.41
N ASN A 481 27.71 12.57 10.15
CA ASN A 481 26.47 13.35 10.03
C ASN A 481 26.48 14.15 8.70
N LEU A 482 25.42 14.04 7.89
CA LEU A 482 25.34 14.73 6.59
C LEU A 482 25.32 16.26 6.72
N ASN A 483 24.85 16.77 7.86
CA ASN A 483 24.87 18.20 8.17
C ASN A 483 26.27 18.75 8.49
N GLY A 484 27.31 17.90 8.52
CA GLY A 484 28.70 18.27 8.79
C GLY A 484 29.05 18.50 10.27
N SER A 485 28.09 18.35 11.20
CA SER A 485 28.33 18.45 12.63
C SER A 485 29.07 17.22 13.16
N SER A 486 29.96 17.39 14.14
CA SER A 486 30.61 16.27 14.83
C SER A 486 29.78 15.69 15.98
N THR A 487 28.69 16.35 16.40
CA THR A 487 27.93 15.99 17.62
C THR A 487 26.42 15.88 17.44
N TYR A 488 25.87 16.33 16.32
CA TYR A 488 24.41 16.42 16.12
C TYR A 488 24.02 15.89 14.74
N CYS A 489 23.23 14.81 14.70
CA CYS A 489 22.91 14.09 13.47
C CYS A 489 21.62 14.56 12.77
N GLU A 490 20.73 15.28 13.47
CA GLU A 490 19.39 15.57 12.95
C GLU A 490 19.36 16.74 11.98
N VAL A 491 18.36 16.73 11.09
CA VAL A 491 18.04 17.80 10.14
C VAL A 491 16.54 18.09 10.12
N ASP A 492 16.17 19.25 9.57
CA ASP A 492 14.78 19.75 9.58
C ASP A 492 13.96 19.23 8.39
N GLY A 493 13.17 18.18 8.62
CA GLY A 493 12.32 17.56 7.61
C GLY A 493 13.07 16.94 6.42
N ILE A 494 12.31 16.49 5.42
CA ILE A 494 12.87 15.86 4.20
C ILE A 494 13.71 16.86 3.39
N GLN A 495 13.33 18.14 3.37
CA GLN A 495 14.13 19.19 2.74
C GLN A 495 15.48 19.37 3.45
N GLY A 496 15.53 19.22 4.78
CA GLY A 496 16.77 19.21 5.56
C GLY A 496 17.70 18.07 5.14
N ILE A 497 17.17 16.86 4.94
CA ILE A 497 17.93 15.70 4.42
C ILE A 497 18.48 16.02 3.03
N MET A 498 17.64 16.49 2.12
CA MET A 498 18.04 16.81 0.73
C MET A 498 19.13 17.90 0.68
N ASN A 499 19.02 18.93 1.52
CA ASN A 499 20.02 19.98 1.64
C ASN A 499 21.35 19.45 2.20
N ALA A 500 21.29 18.62 3.25
CA ALA A 500 22.47 18.03 3.88
C ALA A 500 23.18 17.04 2.95
N TYR A 501 22.43 16.17 2.25
CA TYR A 501 22.95 15.29 1.19
C TYR A 501 23.70 16.09 0.11
N ASN A 502 23.04 17.10 -0.49
CA ASN A 502 23.66 17.94 -1.53
C ASN A 502 24.92 18.66 -1.01
N GLY A 503 24.92 19.09 0.26
CA GLY A 503 26.08 19.69 0.92
C GLY A 503 27.22 18.69 1.14
N ALA A 504 26.93 17.47 1.58
CA ALA A 504 27.93 16.44 1.83
C ALA A 504 28.65 16.00 0.54
N LEU A 505 27.92 15.86 -0.58
CA LEU A 505 28.46 15.39 -1.87
C LEU A 505 29.72 16.10 -2.36
N PHE A 506 29.87 17.38 -2.03
CA PHE A 506 31.00 18.20 -2.47
C PHE A 506 32.03 18.51 -1.36
N ASN A 507 31.77 18.05 -0.13
CA ASN A 507 32.59 18.28 1.06
C ASN A 507 33.22 17.00 1.64
N VAL A 508 32.94 15.82 1.07
CA VAL A 508 33.63 14.56 1.39
C VAL A 508 34.27 13.96 0.15
N SER A 509 35.32 13.16 0.33
CA SER A 509 35.90 12.34 -0.74
C SER A 509 35.36 10.92 -0.65
N PHE A 510 34.74 10.39 -1.71
CA PHE A 510 34.19 9.04 -1.70
C PHE A 510 35.30 8.00 -1.50
N ALA A 511 35.01 6.94 -0.74
CA ALA A 511 36.00 5.95 -0.34
C ALA A 511 35.39 4.53 -0.28
N GLY A 512 35.62 3.77 0.79
CA GLY A 512 35.14 2.41 0.98
C GLY A 512 35.93 1.72 2.10
N PRO A 513 35.58 0.47 2.44
CA PRO A 513 34.51 -0.37 1.85
C PRO A 513 33.07 0.05 2.24
N THR A 514 32.08 -0.63 1.65
CA THR A 514 30.65 -0.53 2.00
C THR A 514 30.40 -1.31 3.28
N LEU A 515 30.10 -0.63 4.39
CA LEU A 515 29.89 -1.23 5.72
C LEU A 515 28.59 -0.70 6.35
N PHE A 516 27.70 -1.59 6.80
CA PHE A 516 26.43 -1.21 7.43
C PHE A 516 26.46 -1.30 8.96
N GLY A 517 27.30 -2.16 9.56
CA GLY A 517 27.41 -2.34 11.00
C GLY A 517 27.48 -1.01 11.78
N PRO A 518 28.34 -0.04 11.38
CA PRO A 518 28.45 1.26 12.05
C PRO A 518 27.18 2.12 12.03
N VAL A 519 26.42 2.17 10.93
CA VAL A 519 25.17 2.95 10.86
C VAL A 519 24.01 2.25 11.58
N ILE A 520 23.95 0.91 11.51
CA ILE A 520 22.97 0.12 12.27
C ILE A 520 23.20 0.29 13.77
N ASN A 521 24.45 0.23 14.23
CA ASN A 521 24.82 0.45 15.63
C ASN A 521 24.52 1.88 16.10
N ALA A 522 24.68 2.90 15.25
CA ALA A 522 24.31 4.28 15.56
C ALA A 522 22.79 4.45 15.76
N ALA A 523 21.98 3.90 14.84
CA ALA A 523 20.52 3.90 14.97
C ALA A 523 20.04 3.09 16.19
N ALA A 524 20.64 1.92 16.44
CA ALA A 524 20.38 1.09 17.61
C ALA A 524 20.72 1.82 18.92
N THR A 525 21.78 2.63 18.95
CA THR A 525 22.12 3.45 20.13
C THR A 525 21.01 4.44 20.44
N ILE A 526 20.54 5.22 19.45
CA ILE A 526 19.44 6.17 19.63
C ILE A 526 18.14 5.46 20.04
N ALA A 527 17.82 4.32 19.41
CA ALA A 527 16.64 3.52 19.77
C ALA A 527 16.71 2.97 21.21
N SER A 528 17.90 2.60 21.68
CA SER A 528 18.15 2.11 23.04
C SER A 528 18.08 3.23 24.09
N GLU A 529 18.66 4.41 23.81
CA GLU A 529 18.58 5.58 24.68
C GLU A 529 17.13 6.07 24.82
N SER A 530 16.40 6.12 23.71
CA SER A 530 14.98 6.48 23.66
C SER A 530 14.10 5.51 24.45
N LEU A 531 14.37 4.20 24.33
CA LEU A 531 13.75 3.15 25.14
C LEU A 531 14.07 3.31 26.64
N ALA A 532 15.33 3.61 27.01
CA ALA A 532 15.73 3.82 28.41
C ALA A 532 15.04 5.06 29.04
N GLN A 533 14.67 6.05 28.22
CA GLN A 533 13.89 7.22 28.62
C GLN A 533 12.37 6.95 28.67
N ASN A 534 11.91 5.74 28.34
CA ASN A 534 10.50 5.37 28.15
C ASN A 534 9.76 6.24 27.12
N ALA A 535 10.47 6.74 26.11
CA ALA A 535 9.85 7.51 25.03
C ALA A 535 8.99 6.60 24.14
N ARG A 536 7.87 7.14 23.63
CA ARG A 536 6.91 6.42 22.76
C ARG A 536 7.36 6.45 21.29
N ARG A 537 8.66 6.27 21.05
CA ARG A 537 9.28 6.43 19.73
C ARG A 537 9.68 5.08 19.15
N TYR A 538 9.39 4.89 17.88
CA TYR A 538 9.84 3.75 17.10
C TYR A 538 10.59 4.24 15.86
N TYR A 539 11.79 3.75 15.65
CA TYR A 539 12.70 4.28 14.64
C TYR A 539 12.61 3.48 13.34
N VAL A 540 12.73 4.17 12.22
CA VAL A 540 12.79 3.56 10.89
C VAL A 540 14.03 4.09 10.18
N LEU A 541 15.05 3.24 10.05
CA LEU A 541 16.30 3.55 9.35
C LEU A 541 16.22 3.16 7.88
N LEU A 542 16.26 4.13 6.98
CA LEU A 542 16.48 3.90 5.55
C LEU A 542 17.99 3.89 5.24
N ILE A 543 18.51 2.75 4.82
CA ILE A 543 19.86 2.59 4.26
C ILE A 543 19.74 2.57 2.72
N ILE A 544 20.49 3.42 2.02
CA ILE A 544 20.54 3.44 0.55
C ILE A 544 21.97 3.15 0.11
N THR A 545 22.18 2.14 -0.73
CA THR A 545 23.51 1.70 -1.23
C THR A 545 23.47 1.34 -2.71
N ASP A 546 24.59 1.44 -3.40
CA ASP A 546 24.72 0.92 -4.77
C ASP A 546 25.30 -0.50 -4.85
N GLY A 547 25.96 -0.97 -3.78
CA GLY A 547 26.84 -2.14 -3.81
C GLY A 547 26.51 -3.24 -2.81
N VAL A 548 27.43 -4.20 -2.71
CA VAL A 548 27.36 -5.33 -1.77
C VAL A 548 28.04 -4.96 -0.45
N ILE A 549 27.43 -5.33 0.68
CA ILE A 549 28.04 -5.16 2.01
C ILE A 549 29.33 -5.97 2.13
N THR A 550 30.38 -5.34 2.64
CA THR A 550 31.67 -6.01 2.89
C THR A 550 31.72 -6.64 4.29
N ASP A 551 30.88 -6.18 5.22
CA ASP A 551 30.81 -6.58 6.63
C ASP A 551 29.58 -7.45 6.94
N LEU A 552 29.25 -8.41 6.07
CA LEU A 552 28.04 -9.24 6.20
C LEU A 552 27.86 -9.87 7.60
N GLN A 553 28.94 -10.30 8.28
CA GLN A 553 28.84 -10.85 9.63
C GLN A 553 28.64 -9.79 10.71
N GLU A 554 29.33 -8.65 10.65
CA GLU A 554 29.13 -7.55 11.61
C GLU A 554 27.73 -6.94 11.46
N THR A 555 27.27 -6.83 10.21
CA THR A 555 25.89 -6.45 9.87
C THR A 555 24.88 -7.42 10.49
N ARG A 556 25.05 -8.74 10.34
CA ARG A 556 24.19 -9.74 11.01
C ARG A 556 24.20 -9.60 12.53
N ASP A 557 25.37 -9.44 13.13
CA ASP A 557 25.50 -9.31 14.59
C ASP A 557 24.81 -8.03 15.09
N ALA A 558 24.95 -6.91 14.37
CA ALA A 558 24.27 -5.65 14.66
C ALA A 558 22.75 -5.76 14.49
N LEU A 559 22.26 -6.42 13.42
CA LEU A 559 20.83 -6.66 13.18
C LEU A 559 20.20 -7.54 14.27
N VAL A 560 20.86 -8.64 14.66
CA VAL A 560 20.41 -9.51 15.75
C VAL A 560 20.35 -8.73 17.07
N SER A 561 21.36 -7.89 17.35
CA SER A 561 21.36 -7.00 18.53
C SER A 561 20.24 -5.96 18.49
N ALA A 562 19.99 -5.36 17.33
CA ALA A 562 18.94 -4.38 17.12
C ALA A 562 17.51 -4.95 17.17
N SER A 563 17.33 -6.27 16.95
CA SER A 563 16.00 -6.90 16.86
C SER A 563 15.10 -6.69 18.09
N ASP A 564 15.69 -6.51 19.27
CA ASP A 564 14.96 -6.28 20.52
C ASP A 564 14.55 -4.81 20.75
N LEU A 565 15.08 -3.87 19.96
CA LEU A 565 14.90 -2.42 20.11
C LEU A 565 13.69 -1.93 19.30
N PRO A 566 13.16 -0.73 19.58
CA PRO A 566 12.10 -0.10 18.78
C PRO A 566 12.68 0.45 17.46
N LEU A 567 13.14 -0.44 16.57
CA LEU A 567 13.83 -0.10 15.32
C LEU A 567 13.43 -1.06 14.18
N SER A 568 13.11 -0.52 13.01
CA SER A 568 13.04 -1.23 11.73
C SER A 568 14.03 -0.62 10.74
N ILE A 569 14.48 -1.41 9.77
CA ILE A 569 15.53 -1.06 8.82
C ILE A 569 15.05 -1.38 7.40
N LEU A 570 15.03 -0.36 6.55
CA LEU A 570 14.68 -0.42 5.15
C LEU A 570 15.97 -0.32 4.34
N ILE A 571 16.25 -1.27 3.45
CA ILE A 571 17.48 -1.28 2.64
C ILE A 571 17.09 -1.13 1.16
N VAL A 572 17.54 -0.06 0.52
CA VAL A 572 17.27 0.25 -0.89
C VAL A 572 18.55 0.15 -1.71
N GLY A 573 18.64 -0.86 -2.57
CA GLY A 573 19.71 -1.02 -3.55
C GLY A 573 19.49 -0.15 -4.79
N VAL A 574 20.45 0.68 -5.17
CA VAL A 574 20.37 1.57 -6.34
C VAL A 574 21.40 1.24 -7.42
N GLY A 575 20.97 1.22 -8.68
CA GLY A 575 21.86 0.92 -9.79
C GLY A 575 21.94 -0.57 -10.16
N GLY A 576 23.14 -1.01 -10.55
CA GLY A 576 23.34 -2.21 -11.36
C GLY A 576 23.86 -3.46 -10.64
N ALA A 577 24.10 -3.42 -9.33
CA ALA A 577 24.80 -4.51 -8.63
C ALA A 577 23.97 -5.80 -8.46
N ASP A 578 24.63 -6.87 -8.03
CA ASP A 578 23.98 -8.11 -7.62
C ASP A 578 23.64 -8.02 -6.12
N TYR A 579 22.35 -8.05 -5.77
CA TYR A 579 21.88 -7.82 -4.39
C TYR A 579 21.50 -9.09 -3.63
N LYS A 580 21.87 -10.29 -4.12
CA LYS A 580 21.54 -11.57 -3.46
C LYS A 580 21.92 -11.63 -1.98
N GLU A 581 23.02 -11.01 -1.57
CA GLU A 581 23.41 -10.99 -0.15
C GLU A 581 22.48 -10.12 0.72
N MET A 582 21.86 -9.08 0.14
CA MET A 582 20.83 -8.28 0.81
C MET A 582 19.52 -9.04 0.92
N GLU A 583 19.16 -9.86 -0.09
CA GLU A 583 18.00 -10.77 -0.03
C GLU A 583 18.14 -11.85 1.05
N VAL A 584 19.34 -12.09 1.59
CA VAL A 584 19.58 -12.97 2.75
C VAL A 584 19.42 -12.23 4.09
N LEU A 585 19.41 -10.89 4.09
CA LEU A 585 19.07 -10.09 5.26
C LEU A 585 17.56 -9.88 5.40
N ASP A 586 16.84 -9.95 4.29
CA ASP A 586 15.39 -9.87 4.13
C ASP A 586 14.70 -11.10 4.78
N GLY A 587 13.98 -10.90 5.90
CA GLY A 587 13.54 -12.00 6.76
C GLY A 587 12.55 -12.99 6.13
N ASP A 588 11.87 -12.58 5.06
CA ASP A 588 10.80 -13.37 4.42
C ASP A 588 11.29 -14.44 3.44
N LYS A 589 12.57 -14.36 3.02
CA LYS A 589 13.16 -15.28 2.04
C LYS A 589 14.00 -16.40 2.66
N GLY A 590 14.14 -16.45 3.98
CA GLY A 590 15.14 -17.31 4.62
C GLY A 590 14.88 -17.73 6.07
N GLU A 591 15.94 -18.23 6.69
CA GLU A 591 15.98 -18.57 8.10
C GLU A 591 16.20 -17.29 8.94
N ARG A 592 15.74 -17.27 10.20
CA ARG A 592 15.97 -16.12 11.09
C ARG A 592 17.46 -15.85 11.23
N LEU A 593 17.85 -14.57 11.11
CA LEU A 593 19.25 -14.15 11.27
C LEU A 593 19.85 -14.65 12.59
N GLU A 594 21.01 -15.28 12.48
CA GLU A 594 21.82 -15.77 13.59
C GLU A 594 23.15 -14.99 13.65
N SER A 595 23.56 -14.58 14.85
CA SER A 595 24.83 -13.90 15.10
C SER A 595 26.00 -14.87 15.18
N SER A 596 27.22 -14.34 15.12
CA SER A 596 28.47 -15.06 15.38
C SER A 596 28.54 -15.74 16.75
N SER A 597 27.70 -15.31 17.71
CA SER A 597 27.57 -15.88 19.05
C SER A 597 26.48 -16.97 19.18
N GLY A 598 25.81 -17.35 18.08
CA GLY A 598 24.70 -18.30 18.07
C GLY A 598 23.38 -17.73 18.61
N ARG A 599 23.23 -16.40 18.62
CA ARG A 599 22.00 -15.73 19.03
C ARG A 599 21.12 -15.52 17.80
N VAL A 600 19.87 -15.95 17.87
CA VAL A 600 18.87 -15.72 16.81
C VAL A 600 18.11 -14.40 17.06
N ALA A 601 17.80 -13.66 15.99
CA ALA A 601 16.99 -12.45 16.05
C ALA A 601 15.59 -12.72 16.67
N SER A 602 15.15 -11.84 17.57
CA SER A 602 13.88 -12.02 18.30
C SER A 602 12.65 -11.83 17.41
N ARG A 603 12.76 -10.96 16.39
CA ARG A 603 11.80 -10.70 15.32
C ARG A 603 12.55 -10.29 14.06
N ASP A 604 11.85 -10.27 12.93
CA ASP A 604 12.34 -9.58 11.75
C ASP A 604 12.23 -8.05 11.92
N ILE A 605 13.22 -7.35 11.35
CA ILE A 605 13.39 -5.90 11.34
C ILE A 605 13.88 -5.36 9.99
N VAL A 606 14.18 -6.21 8.99
CA VAL A 606 14.85 -5.80 7.75
C VAL A 606 13.97 -6.07 6.55
N GLN A 607 13.70 -5.03 5.77
CA GLN A 607 13.10 -5.14 4.45
C GLN A 607 14.10 -4.69 3.38
N PHE A 608 14.41 -5.56 2.41
CA PHE A 608 15.22 -5.20 1.25
C PHE A 608 14.41 -5.01 -0.05
N VAL A 609 14.79 -3.99 -0.83
CA VAL A 609 14.25 -3.67 -2.17
C VAL A 609 15.36 -3.18 -3.10
N ALA A 610 15.33 -3.57 -4.38
CA ALA A 610 16.15 -2.94 -5.42
C ALA A 610 15.34 -1.90 -6.23
N LEU A 611 15.79 -0.64 -6.23
CA LEU A 611 15.10 0.50 -6.86
C LEU A 611 14.94 0.35 -8.39
N ARG A 612 15.71 -0.53 -9.03
CA ARG A 612 15.61 -0.83 -10.47
C ARG A 612 14.34 -1.60 -10.86
N ASP A 613 13.71 -2.25 -9.88
CA ASP A 613 12.49 -3.03 -10.11
C ASP A 613 11.23 -2.13 -10.12
N ILE A 614 11.39 -0.82 -9.86
CA ILE A 614 10.34 0.20 -10.04
C ILE A 614 10.05 0.40 -11.54
N GLN A 615 9.00 -0.25 -12.02
CA GLN A 615 8.37 0.13 -13.30
C GLN A 615 7.41 1.30 -13.08
N TYR A 616 7.40 2.25 -14.03
CA TYR A 616 6.46 3.37 -14.00
C TYR A 616 5.03 2.89 -14.29
N GLY A 617 4.21 2.72 -13.26
CA GLY A 617 2.74 2.64 -13.39
C GLY A 617 2.04 1.58 -12.55
N GLU A 618 2.74 0.53 -12.09
CA GLU A 618 2.15 -0.60 -11.36
C GLU A 618 2.83 -0.75 -9.99
N VAL A 619 2.25 -0.09 -8.97
CA VAL A 619 2.70 -0.03 -7.55
C VAL A 619 4.14 0.46 -7.36
N SER A 620 4.32 1.53 -6.56
CA SER A 620 5.67 1.95 -6.19
C SER A 620 6.28 0.88 -5.30
N VAL A 621 7.52 0.46 -5.58
CA VAL A 621 8.21 -0.52 -4.73
C VAL A 621 8.50 0.05 -3.33
N VAL A 622 8.37 1.37 -3.14
CA VAL A 622 8.33 2.01 -1.81
C VAL A 622 7.04 1.71 -1.04
N GLU A 623 5.91 1.47 -1.71
CA GLU A 623 4.68 1.01 -1.05
C GLU A 623 4.92 -0.38 -0.43
N ALA A 624 5.52 -1.30 -1.20
CA ALA A 624 5.93 -2.61 -0.73
C ALA A 624 6.95 -2.55 0.44
N LEU A 625 7.95 -1.66 0.34
CA LEU A 625 8.96 -1.41 1.37
C LEU A 625 8.38 -0.91 2.70
N LEU A 626 7.30 -0.12 2.65
CA LEU A 626 6.67 0.49 3.83
C LEU A 626 5.55 -0.38 4.43
N ALA A 627 4.88 -1.19 3.62
CA ALA A 627 3.67 -1.93 4.02
C ALA A 627 3.88 -2.91 5.20
N GLU A 628 5.11 -3.33 5.47
CA GLU A 628 5.44 -4.25 6.56
C GLU A 628 5.74 -3.56 7.89
N LEU A 629 6.04 -2.26 7.90
CA LEU A 629 6.39 -1.53 9.12
C LEU A 629 5.31 -1.61 10.21
N PRO A 630 3.99 -1.52 9.92
CA PRO A 630 2.95 -1.74 10.93
C PRO A 630 3.02 -3.14 11.58
N SER A 631 3.38 -4.17 10.80
CA SER A 631 3.53 -5.55 11.29
C SER A 631 4.78 -5.72 12.15
N GLN A 632 5.92 -5.16 11.73
CA GLN A 632 7.17 -5.17 12.49
C GLN A 632 7.03 -4.37 13.81
N PHE A 633 6.36 -3.22 13.78
CA PHE A 633 5.99 -2.40 14.94
C PHE A 633 5.10 -3.18 15.92
N LEU A 634 3.99 -3.77 15.44
CA LEU A 634 3.08 -4.52 16.32
C LEU A 634 3.74 -5.77 16.90
N THR A 635 4.65 -6.41 16.17
CA THR A 635 5.45 -7.54 16.67
C THR A 635 6.36 -7.10 17.82
N TYR A 636 7.04 -5.95 17.70
CA TYR A 636 7.82 -5.37 18.79
C TYR A 636 6.95 -5.08 20.03
N MET A 637 5.80 -4.43 19.86
CA MET A 637 4.92 -4.08 20.99
C MET A 637 4.38 -5.32 21.70
N ARG A 638 3.93 -6.33 20.94
CA ARG A 638 3.46 -7.62 21.47
C ARG A 638 4.56 -8.36 22.23
N ASN A 639 5.76 -8.49 21.65
CA ASN A 639 6.88 -9.20 22.27
C ASN A 639 7.32 -8.59 23.62
N ARG A 640 7.09 -7.28 23.81
CA ARG A 640 7.38 -6.57 25.07
C ARG A 640 6.16 -6.34 25.96
N ASN A 641 4.98 -6.84 25.59
CA ASN A 641 3.69 -6.60 26.28
C ASN A 641 3.37 -5.11 26.50
N ILE A 642 3.80 -4.25 25.56
CA ILE A 642 3.49 -2.80 25.61
C ILE A 642 2.06 -2.61 25.14
N THR A 643 1.23 -1.94 25.94
CA THR A 643 -0.15 -1.60 25.59
C THR A 643 -0.30 -0.10 25.28
N PRO A 644 -1.21 0.28 24.35
CA PRO A 644 -1.57 1.67 24.15
C PRO A 644 -2.25 2.20 25.41
N THR A 645 -1.75 3.30 25.96
CA THR A 645 -2.34 3.97 27.12
C THR A 645 -2.97 5.27 26.66
N SER A 646 -4.28 5.38 26.87
CA SER A 646 -5.05 6.61 26.65
C SER A 646 -4.40 7.76 27.41
N SER A 647 -4.06 8.84 26.72
CA SER A 647 -3.76 10.12 27.38
C SER A 647 -5.03 10.61 28.08
N SER A 648 -4.95 10.78 29.40
CA SER A 648 -6.03 11.29 30.26
C SER A 648 -6.45 12.72 29.93
#